data_AF-A0A419DDE7-F1
#
_entry.id   AF-A0A419DDE7-F1
#
_cell.length_a   1.000
_cell.length_b   1.000
_cell.length_c   1.000
_cell.angle_alpha   90.00
_cell.angle_beta   90.00
_cell.angle_gamma   90.00
#
_symmetry.space_group_name_H-M   'P 1'
#
loop_
_entity.id
_entity.type
_entity.pdbx_description
1 polymer ?
#
loop_
_entity_poly.entity_id
_entity_poly.type
_entity_poly.pdbx_seq_one_letter_code
_entity_poly.pdbx_strand_id
1 'polypeptide(L)'
;MPETLSKIAPKQRKYYQEKANGLRLLAARELKDGFLASYSEKLAKEIVSKSSLVEYIDTFPDQDSVRTFAFNLLVNDKAIDDLLEGCDPIEISYISSYIGEATYRSFISPTDISRVIDFLAPSKAIGYFFTPPEVAFLMADKIISSTDKDTDILDPSAGYGSLLVASLVVAKNKGVKFSSVTAIEVDAFTSKNLKKILERVVELLEFDTKLNIINENAIGYLADSLNGLFGRPARFQKIIMNPPYGRVKFLKNFLTNKETRTSSALLSHEEQGAKIKTKVEKLTRELDIISRKLGFDSNVREYSKLFVALSLSNLAPNGQMSVITPSTWLGDVESYDLRKLIISNSYLEQILLFPEDSGLFETVNQHTAVSILSKQKKEAFEIISNYNLNAELGRSNKIYYSDIKKNDPQGLKIPKHSSKHDEIVSKIQQHKPIRLIEDLKNLRGEIDLSLNKDLVSNKDTGRRLIRGDHVERYILHPTTKSKRDGFIEESRFGEKFRSLPKFKDSLNFRIVGRQVSYLDKKRRLDFCLIDPDSFVGNSCNYLYFKSDDGQKKPSKKLLSLLGILNSSILEWYFRLYNSNNHVANYEIANFPVCLDSEFIPLIAKSTEFLIGAYKEEPRDESISDIEDFHDALVGVAYDLTPIMIGNIMESIDPKRKGRVVNFAEHIHEGNLPLDFMKSDHWFNHYVSTLSDLDQEIIKHVPQGGNWQDIPEEVPSQRLRQIREMSKERGVVRTTYYGRLRPDQPSYTVATYYNRPGNGTNIHPWEDRTISSREAARLQSFPDSYIFFGSEGGIRTQIGNAVPPLLAYSLGRHIRSRYGLGTCVDAFAGAGGLSCGLELAGWKVIAANDNDKHASITYRANRPTEKTPSSDDKKTFFVEGDINNKKIWEELLSGIKKKLGNKELDLLVGGPPCQGFSHAGFRRENDIRNDLASIYLKLAIKLSPKTFILENVEGLLTYNSGQVVRDIIKALTDIGYHVEAPWVLNAEQFGTPQMRRRVLIVANRKEIVPNMPNLFRKCAGRRSGKVVEQLHLAPPVTAGEALIDLPPLKKRRFLKGINEINKLYSRWLKGLISTERFLESRSKTKESP
;
A
#
# COMPACT_ATOMS: atom_id res chain seq x y z
N MET A 1 -51.47 1.82 -15.04
CA MET A 1 -50.16 1.46 -15.62
C MET A 1 -49.55 0.34 -14.77
N PRO A 2 -49.22 -0.86 -15.33
CA PRO A 2 -48.77 -1.97 -14.51
C PRO A 2 -47.47 -2.66 -15.02
N GLU A 3 -46.35 -1.93 -15.03
CA GLU A 3 -45.04 -2.53 -14.74
C GLU A 3 -44.32 -1.65 -13.71
N THR A 4 -43.59 -2.28 -12.79
CA THR A 4 -43.17 -1.71 -11.51
C THR A 4 -42.34 -0.43 -11.65
N LEU A 5 -42.55 0.55 -10.78
CA LEU A 5 -41.78 1.82 -10.72
C LEU A 5 -40.26 1.61 -10.56
N SER A 6 -39.82 0.44 -10.09
CA SER A 6 -38.40 0.02 -10.13
C SER A 6 -37.82 -0.14 -11.55
N LYS A 7 -38.64 0.00 -12.60
CA LYS A 7 -38.25 -0.04 -14.03
C LYS A 7 -38.68 1.23 -14.80
N ILE A 8 -38.77 2.43 -14.21
CA ILE A 8 -38.89 3.64 -15.05
C ILE A 8 -37.61 3.71 -15.90
N ALA A 9 -37.73 3.41 -17.20
CA ALA A 9 -36.58 3.28 -18.08
C ALA A 9 -35.87 4.64 -18.20
N PRO A 10 -34.54 4.70 -18.42
CA PRO A 10 -33.83 5.98 -18.54
C PRO A 10 -34.44 6.96 -19.55
N LYS A 11 -35.08 6.44 -20.61
CA LYS A 11 -35.86 7.24 -21.58
C LYS A 11 -37.13 7.87 -20.99
N GLN A 12 -37.86 7.14 -20.14
CA GLN A 12 -39.08 7.65 -19.47
C GLN A 12 -38.73 8.63 -18.34
N ARG A 13 -37.66 8.38 -17.59
CA ARG A 13 -37.13 9.33 -16.61
C ARG A 13 -36.75 10.64 -17.26
N LYS A 14 -35.99 10.57 -18.36
CA LYS A 14 -35.63 11.73 -19.16
C LYS A 14 -36.88 12.48 -19.68
N TYR A 15 -37.89 11.77 -20.20
CA TYR A 15 -39.17 12.37 -20.62
C TYR A 15 -39.85 13.16 -19.48
N TYR A 16 -40.03 12.58 -18.30
CA TYR A 16 -40.67 13.26 -17.17
C TYR A 16 -39.85 14.46 -16.67
N GLN A 17 -38.52 14.33 -16.62
CA GLN A 17 -37.62 15.43 -16.26
C GLN A 17 -37.62 16.58 -17.29
N GLU A 18 -37.67 16.27 -18.59
CA GLU A 18 -37.77 17.26 -19.67
C GLU A 18 -39.15 17.94 -19.68
N LYS A 19 -40.25 17.20 -19.47
CA LYS A 19 -41.61 17.75 -19.38
C LYS A 19 -41.75 18.68 -18.17
N ALA A 20 -41.31 18.27 -16.98
CA ALA A 20 -41.33 19.09 -15.77
C ALA A 20 -40.51 20.38 -15.92
N ASN A 21 -39.32 20.30 -16.55
CA ASN A 21 -38.53 21.50 -16.88
C ASN A 21 -39.22 22.41 -17.89
N GLY A 22 -39.84 21.84 -18.93
CA GLY A 22 -40.60 22.59 -19.94
C GLY A 22 -41.79 23.34 -19.35
N LEU A 23 -42.61 22.66 -18.53
CA LEU A 23 -43.73 23.26 -17.81
C LEU A 23 -43.25 24.39 -16.88
N ARG A 24 -42.17 24.18 -16.12
CA ARG A 24 -41.56 25.24 -15.29
C ARG A 24 -41.15 26.44 -16.12
N LEU A 25 -40.47 26.25 -17.25
CA LEU A 25 -40.00 27.36 -18.09
C LEU A 25 -41.15 28.10 -18.77
N LEU A 26 -42.26 27.42 -19.08
CA LEU A 26 -43.49 28.02 -19.60
C LEU A 26 -44.17 28.86 -18.50
N ALA A 27 -44.50 28.26 -17.35
CA ALA A 27 -45.13 28.96 -16.23
C ALA A 27 -44.27 30.13 -15.73
N ALA A 28 -42.94 29.97 -15.64
CA ALA A 28 -42.01 31.04 -15.29
C ALA A 28 -42.13 32.27 -16.20
N ARG A 29 -42.37 32.04 -17.50
CA ARG A 29 -42.46 33.09 -18.51
C ARG A 29 -43.85 33.73 -18.52
N GLU A 30 -44.89 32.92 -18.61
CA GLU A 30 -46.28 33.40 -18.66
C GLU A 30 -46.66 34.15 -17.38
N LEU A 31 -46.22 33.66 -16.21
CA LEU A 31 -46.38 34.40 -14.97
C LEU A 31 -45.55 35.68 -14.93
N LYS A 32 -44.33 35.71 -15.48
CA LYS A 32 -43.53 36.96 -15.48
C LYS A 32 -44.17 38.01 -16.35
N ASP A 33 -44.48 37.65 -17.58
CA ASP A 33 -45.02 38.57 -18.57
C ASP A 33 -46.43 39.04 -18.13
N GLY A 34 -47.24 38.15 -17.55
CA GLY A 34 -48.52 38.48 -16.92
C GLY A 34 -48.41 39.32 -15.63
N PHE A 35 -47.44 39.03 -14.76
CA PHE A 35 -47.22 39.80 -13.53
C PHE A 35 -46.72 41.22 -13.82
N LEU A 36 -45.72 41.38 -14.70
CA LEU A 36 -45.23 42.70 -15.09
C LEU A 36 -46.31 43.54 -15.80
N ALA A 37 -47.25 42.90 -16.52
CA ALA A 37 -48.40 43.55 -17.13
C ALA A 37 -49.53 43.93 -16.14
N SER A 38 -49.61 43.30 -14.95
CA SER A 38 -50.77 43.45 -14.03
C SER A 38 -50.43 44.01 -12.64
N TYR A 39 -49.20 43.86 -12.14
CA TYR A 39 -48.81 44.31 -10.82
C TYR A 39 -48.28 45.75 -10.80
N SER A 40 -48.92 46.60 -10.00
CA SER A 40 -48.40 47.92 -9.70
C SER A 40 -47.14 47.85 -8.84
N GLU A 41 -46.19 48.73 -9.14
CA GLU A 41 -44.92 48.87 -8.41
C GLU A 41 -45.13 49.20 -6.92
N LYS A 42 -46.20 49.93 -6.60
CA LYS A 42 -46.61 50.25 -5.23
C LYS A 42 -46.92 48.98 -4.43
N LEU A 43 -47.67 48.05 -5.02
CA LEU A 43 -47.99 46.77 -4.39
C LEU A 43 -46.74 45.89 -4.28
N ALA A 44 -45.87 45.88 -5.30
CA ALA A 44 -44.58 45.20 -5.24
C ALA A 44 -43.70 45.69 -4.07
N LYS A 45 -43.62 47.02 -3.86
CA LYS A 45 -42.92 47.64 -2.72
C LYS A 45 -43.53 47.25 -1.36
N GLU A 46 -44.85 47.05 -1.28
CA GLU A 46 -45.52 46.59 -0.05
C GLU A 46 -45.29 45.10 0.26
N ILE A 47 -45.08 44.27 -0.76
CA ILE A 47 -44.79 42.84 -0.61
C ILE A 47 -43.35 42.64 -0.12
N VAL A 48 -42.37 43.27 -0.78
CA VAL A 48 -40.96 43.06 -0.43
C VAL A 48 -40.60 43.72 0.91
N SER A 49 -41.23 44.84 1.28
CA SER A 49 -40.99 45.48 2.59
C SER A 49 -41.47 44.67 3.80
N LYS A 50 -42.31 43.66 3.59
CA LYS A 50 -42.72 42.67 4.60
C LYS A 50 -41.86 41.40 4.59
N SER A 51 -40.84 41.34 3.74
CA SER A 51 -39.96 40.18 3.56
C SER A 51 -38.55 40.42 4.13
N SER A 52 -37.79 39.34 4.31
CA SER A 52 -36.36 39.41 4.67
C SER A 52 -35.45 39.92 3.54
N LEU A 53 -35.99 40.27 2.37
CA LEU A 53 -35.23 40.77 1.22
C LEU A 53 -35.25 42.31 1.08
N VAL A 54 -35.91 43.02 2.01
CA VAL A 54 -36.04 44.49 1.93
C VAL A 54 -34.70 45.22 1.81
N GLU A 55 -33.66 44.77 2.52
CA GLU A 55 -32.31 45.38 2.49
C GLU A 55 -31.60 45.24 1.13
N TYR A 56 -32.05 44.33 0.25
CA TYR A 56 -31.46 44.14 -1.09
C TYR A 56 -31.99 45.13 -2.13
N ILE A 57 -33.16 45.75 -1.92
CA ILE A 57 -33.73 46.73 -2.86
C ILE A 57 -32.81 47.95 -2.98
N ASP A 58 -32.41 48.53 -1.85
CA ASP A 58 -31.60 49.75 -1.80
C ASP A 58 -30.19 49.56 -2.39
N THR A 59 -29.76 48.30 -2.55
CA THR A 59 -28.47 47.96 -3.15
C THR A 59 -28.53 47.89 -4.68
N PHE A 60 -29.70 47.56 -5.27
CA PHE A 60 -29.87 47.34 -6.72
C PHE A 60 -31.11 48.06 -7.30
N PRO A 61 -30.99 49.39 -7.53
CA PRO A 61 -32.12 50.28 -7.83
C PRO A 61 -32.60 50.26 -9.29
N ASP A 62 -32.50 49.12 -9.99
CA ASP A 62 -33.03 48.96 -11.35
C ASP A 62 -34.56 49.01 -11.35
N GLN A 63 -35.17 49.58 -12.41
CA GLN A 63 -36.61 49.90 -12.40
C GLN A 63 -37.54 48.69 -12.19
N ASP A 64 -37.14 47.50 -12.68
CA ASP A 64 -37.87 46.25 -12.49
C ASP A 64 -37.40 45.41 -11.30
N SER A 65 -36.39 45.84 -10.52
CA SER A 65 -35.82 45.01 -9.45
C SER A 65 -36.86 44.68 -8.37
N VAL A 66 -37.61 45.70 -7.91
CA VAL A 66 -38.66 45.51 -6.89
C VAL A 66 -39.84 44.68 -7.41
N ARG A 67 -40.21 44.84 -8.69
CA ARG A 67 -41.24 44.00 -9.31
C ARG A 67 -40.77 42.55 -9.41
N THR A 68 -39.50 42.34 -9.76
CA THR A 68 -38.86 41.01 -9.83
C THR A 68 -38.72 40.35 -8.46
N PHE A 69 -38.42 41.11 -7.39
CA PHE A 69 -38.44 40.57 -6.02
C PHE A 69 -39.85 40.24 -5.53
N ALA A 70 -40.86 41.08 -5.81
CA ALA A 70 -42.25 40.79 -5.46
C ALA A 70 -42.82 39.60 -6.26
N PHE A 71 -42.44 39.50 -7.53
CA PHE A 71 -42.66 38.34 -8.39
C PHE A 71 -42.12 37.08 -7.71
N ASN A 72 -40.82 37.03 -7.37
CA ASN A 72 -40.21 35.87 -6.70
C ASN A 72 -40.84 35.48 -5.35
N LEU A 73 -41.52 36.41 -4.66
CA LEU A 73 -42.22 36.14 -3.40
C LEU A 73 -43.66 35.63 -3.60
N LEU A 74 -44.35 36.04 -4.67
CA LEU A 74 -45.75 35.66 -4.94
C LEU A 74 -45.91 34.52 -5.95
N VAL A 75 -45.03 34.44 -6.93
CA VAL A 75 -45.09 33.49 -8.06
C VAL A 75 -45.24 32.08 -7.58
N ASN A 76 -44.48 31.69 -6.55
CA ASN A 76 -44.46 30.32 -6.05
C ASN A 76 -45.88 29.79 -5.77
N ASP A 77 -46.78 30.60 -5.22
CA ASP A 77 -48.14 30.14 -4.92
C ASP A 77 -48.99 29.87 -6.17
N LYS A 78 -48.95 30.74 -7.20
CA LYS A 78 -49.71 30.54 -8.45
C LYS A 78 -48.99 29.62 -9.44
N ALA A 79 -47.67 29.70 -9.53
CA ALA A 79 -46.84 28.77 -10.29
C ALA A 79 -47.03 27.34 -9.81
N ILE A 80 -47.24 27.10 -8.52
CA ILE A 80 -47.57 25.77 -8.03
C ILE A 80 -48.95 25.34 -8.52
N ASP A 81 -49.97 26.20 -8.52
CA ASP A 81 -51.27 25.84 -9.10
C ASP A 81 -51.16 25.56 -10.61
N ASP A 82 -50.53 26.47 -11.36
CA ASP A 82 -50.31 26.36 -12.81
C ASP A 82 -49.44 25.15 -13.20
N LEU A 83 -48.46 24.76 -12.37
CA LEU A 83 -47.60 23.59 -12.59
C LEU A 83 -48.27 22.26 -12.19
N LEU A 84 -49.26 22.31 -11.30
CA LEU A 84 -50.06 21.15 -10.91
C LEU A 84 -51.27 20.93 -11.83
N GLU A 85 -51.59 21.90 -12.70
CA GLU A 85 -52.60 21.74 -13.75
C GLU A 85 -52.09 20.81 -14.86
N GLY A 86 -52.97 19.93 -15.37
CA GLY A 86 -52.65 18.97 -16.45
C GLY A 86 -51.62 17.88 -16.12
N CYS A 87 -50.96 17.91 -14.96
CA CYS A 87 -49.92 16.95 -14.58
C CYS A 87 -50.46 15.66 -13.95
N ASP A 88 -49.79 14.54 -14.23
CA ASP A 88 -50.05 13.26 -13.54
C ASP A 88 -49.35 13.20 -12.15
N PRO A 89 -49.75 12.31 -11.23
CA PRO A 89 -49.12 12.21 -9.89
C PRO A 89 -47.62 11.86 -9.87
N ILE A 90 -47.06 11.28 -10.93
CA ILE A 90 -45.61 11.05 -11.09
C ILE A 90 -44.94 12.37 -11.48
N GLU A 91 -45.52 13.10 -12.43
CA GLU A 91 -45.08 14.44 -12.85
C GLU A 91 -45.09 15.41 -11.66
N ILE A 92 -46.13 15.35 -10.81
CA ILE A 92 -46.19 16.13 -9.56
C ILE A 92 -45.06 15.75 -8.60
N SER A 93 -44.60 14.50 -8.58
CA SER A 93 -43.41 14.11 -7.81
C SER A 93 -42.14 14.79 -8.34
N TYR A 94 -41.92 14.82 -9.66
CA TYR A 94 -40.80 15.55 -10.28
C TYR A 94 -40.92 17.08 -10.13
N ILE A 95 -42.15 17.61 -10.13
CA ILE A 95 -42.43 19.04 -9.97
C ILE A 95 -42.24 19.49 -8.52
N SER A 96 -42.82 18.81 -7.53
CA SER A 96 -42.56 19.00 -6.08
C SER A 96 -41.05 19.02 -5.79
N SER A 97 -40.33 18.10 -6.43
CA SER A 97 -38.87 18.02 -6.37
C SER A 97 -38.18 19.27 -6.88
N TYR A 98 -38.51 19.65 -8.12
CA TYR A 98 -37.87 20.77 -8.78
C TYR A 98 -38.26 22.11 -8.15
N ILE A 99 -39.48 22.27 -7.62
CA ILE A 99 -39.91 23.46 -6.88
C ILE A 99 -39.01 23.68 -5.68
N GLY A 100 -38.79 22.66 -4.83
CA GLY A 100 -37.93 22.80 -3.65
C GLY A 100 -36.50 23.20 -3.99
N GLU A 101 -35.97 22.63 -5.07
CA GLU A 101 -34.65 23.00 -5.62
C GLU A 101 -34.62 24.44 -6.17
N ALA A 102 -35.62 24.84 -6.96
CA ALA A 102 -35.67 26.15 -7.62
C ALA A 102 -36.02 27.30 -6.67
N THR A 103 -36.86 27.08 -5.65
CA THR A 103 -37.18 28.12 -4.65
C THR A 103 -35.98 28.40 -3.75
N TYR A 104 -35.18 27.38 -3.38
CA TYR A 104 -33.97 27.59 -2.58
C TYR A 104 -32.73 28.00 -3.38
N ARG A 105 -32.63 27.64 -4.68
CA ARG A 105 -31.65 28.23 -5.62
C ARG A 105 -32.05 29.66 -6.07
N SER A 106 -33.25 30.11 -5.69
CA SER A 106 -33.96 31.30 -6.17
C SER A 106 -34.30 31.26 -7.67
N PHE A 107 -35.59 31.47 -7.97
CA PHE A 107 -36.06 31.91 -9.28
C PHE A 107 -35.41 33.29 -9.56
N ILE A 108 -34.48 33.43 -10.51
CA ILE A 108 -33.81 34.72 -10.77
C ILE A 108 -33.74 35.03 -12.26
N SER A 109 -34.34 36.17 -12.61
CA SER A 109 -34.16 37.05 -13.78
C SER A 109 -33.89 36.43 -15.16
N PRO A 110 -34.83 36.58 -16.12
CA PRO A 110 -34.59 36.32 -17.54
C PRO A 110 -33.66 37.31 -18.29
N THR A 111 -32.85 38.15 -17.62
CA THR A 111 -31.98 39.13 -18.30
C THR A 111 -30.49 39.13 -17.93
N ASP A 112 -30.09 38.82 -16.68
CA ASP A 112 -28.70 38.41 -16.36
C ASP A 112 -28.66 37.57 -15.06
N ILE A 113 -27.63 36.74 -14.95
CA ILE A 113 -27.56 35.48 -14.21
C ILE A 113 -26.41 35.46 -13.19
N SER A 114 -25.44 36.38 -13.31
CA SER A 114 -24.14 36.34 -12.60
C SER A 114 -24.19 36.27 -11.06
N ARG A 115 -25.33 36.59 -10.40
CA ARG A 115 -25.47 36.60 -8.93
C ARG A 115 -26.18 35.40 -8.30
N VAL A 116 -26.66 34.43 -9.09
CA VAL A 116 -27.14 33.14 -8.54
C VAL A 116 -26.00 32.37 -7.85
N ILE A 117 -24.75 32.67 -8.24
CA ILE A 117 -23.54 31.92 -7.91
C ILE A 117 -23.19 31.95 -6.39
N ASP A 118 -23.48 33.05 -5.69
CA ASP A 118 -23.09 33.23 -4.27
C ASP A 118 -24.09 32.62 -3.26
N PHE A 119 -25.33 32.36 -3.68
CA PHE A 119 -26.41 31.89 -2.78
C PHE A 119 -26.37 30.39 -2.43
N LEU A 120 -25.27 29.69 -2.74
CA LEU A 120 -25.03 28.29 -2.34
C LEU A 120 -24.53 28.12 -0.90
N ALA A 121 -24.16 29.21 -0.21
CA ALA A 121 -23.69 29.15 1.18
C ALA A 121 -24.80 28.94 2.22
N PRO A 122 -25.99 29.60 2.16
CA PRO A 122 -27.05 29.42 3.14
C PRO A 122 -27.71 28.04 3.12
N SER A 123 -27.97 27.45 1.96
CA SER A 123 -28.59 26.11 1.86
C SER A 123 -27.75 25.04 2.56
N LYS A 124 -26.42 25.06 2.37
CA LYS A 124 -25.45 24.23 3.11
C LYS A 124 -25.33 24.56 4.61
N ALA A 125 -25.78 25.72 5.06
CA ALA A 125 -25.78 26.11 6.47
C ALA A 125 -27.10 25.74 7.20
N ILE A 126 -28.21 25.64 6.46
CA ILE A 126 -29.54 25.30 7.00
C ILE A 126 -29.83 23.79 6.88
N GLY A 127 -29.24 23.11 5.89
CA GLY A 127 -29.33 21.65 5.73
C GLY A 127 -30.50 21.17 4.87
N TYR A 128 -31.13 22.06 4.08
CA TYR A 128 -32.15 21.70 3.09
C TYR A 128 -31.50 20.96 1.92
N PHE A 129 -31.78 19.66 1.81
CA PHE A 129 -31.40 18.82 0.68
C PHE A 129 -32.63 18.12 0.13
N PHE A 130 -32.85 18.22 -1.17
CA PHE A 130 -34.04 17.72 -1.82
C PHE A 130 -33.91 16.21 -2.21
N THR A 131 -34.96 15.39 -2.06
CA THR A 131 -34.93 13.92 -2.24
C THR A 131 -35.42 13.45 -3.62
N PRO A 132 -34.55 13.02 -4.56
CA PRO A 132 -34.95 12.73 -5.94
C PRO A 132 -36.15 11.76 -6.05
N PRO A 133 -37.08 11.95 -7.01
CA PRO A 133 -38.25 11.09 -7.17
C PRO A 133 -37.92 9.60 -7.21
N GLU A 134 -36.86 9.19 -7.91
CA GLU A 134 -36.41 7.81 -7.98
C GLU A 134 -36.07 7.22 -6.60
N VAL A 135 -35.47 8.03 -5.74
CA VAL A 135 -35.12 7.66 -4.37
C VAL A 135 -36.36 7.70 -3.48
N ALA A 136 -37.25 8.67 -3.67
CA ALA A 136 -38.52 8.75 -2.95
C ALA A 136 -39.43 7.55 -3.25
N PHE A 137 -39.57 7.18 -4.52
CA PHE A 137 -40.30 5.98 -4.97
C PHE A 137 -39.67 4.70 -4.41
N LEU A 138 -38.34 4.58 -4.44
CA LEU A 138 -37.62 3.46 -3.82
C LEU A 138 -37.80 3.40 -2.31
N MET A 139 -37.74 4.53 -1.61
CA MET A 139 -37.92 4.63 -0.15
C MET A 139 -39.34 4.21 0.25
N ALA A 140 -40.35 4.63 -0.51
CA ALA A 140 -41.74 4.26 -0.31
C ALA A 140 -42.01 2.77 -0.64
N ASP A 141 -41.53 2.28 -1.79
CA ASP A 141 -41.68 0.88 -2.22
C ASP A 141 -41.17 -0.13 -1.17
N LYS A 142 -40.11 0.24 -0.45
CA LYS A 142 -39.47 -0.59 0.59
C LYS A 142 -40.26 -0.72 1.90
N ILE A 143 -41.19 0.19 2.20
CA ILE A 143 -42.00 0.13 3.44
C ILE A 143 -43.50 -0.02 3.20
N ILE A 144 -43.99 0.20 1.97
CA ILE A 144 -45.40 -0.02 1.61
C ILE A 144 -45.53 -1.40 0.96
N SER A 145 -46.28 -2.30 1.58
CA SER A 145 -46.59 -3.64 1.09
C SER A 145 -48.05 -3.74 0.66
N SER A 146 -48.37 -4.52 -0.38
CA SER A 146 -49.75 -4.85 -0.75
C SER A 146 -50.53 -5.65 0.33
N THR A 147 -49.85 -6.04 1.41
CA THR A 147 -50.46 -6.63 2.61
C THR A 147 -50.83 -5.60 3.69
N ASP A 148 -50.44 -4.34 3.54
CA ASP A 148 -50.79 -3.27 4.48
C ASP A 148 -52.28 -2.93 4.40
N LYS A 149 -52.92 -2.68 5.55
CA LYS A 149 -54.33 -2.31 5.67
C LYS A 149 -54.46 -1.04 6.51
N ASP A 150 -55.27 -0.07 6.05
CA ASP A 150 -55.62 1.20 6.72
C ASP A 150 -54.53 1.78 7.63
N THR A 151 -53.35 1.97 7.05
CA THR A 151 -52.14 2.41 7.76
C THR A 151 -52.02 3.93 7.77
N ASP A 152 -51.35 4.52 8.75
CA ASP A 152 -50.96 5.94 8.70
C ASP A 152 -49.51 6.10 8.22
N ILE A 153 -49.17 7.29 7.73
CA ILE A 153 -47.80 7.67 7.36
C ILE A 153 -47.43 9.07 7.87
N LEU A 154 -46.18 9.21 8.30
CA LEU A 154 -45.57 10.48 8.72
C LEU A 154 -44.33 10.81 7.86
N ASP A 155 -44.20 12.07 7.43
CA ASP A 155 -42.90 12.70 7.17
C ASP A 155 -42.68 13.86 8.16
N PRO A 156 -41.67 13.79 9.05
CA PRO A 156 -41.37 14.83 10.02
C PRO A 156 -40.53 15.99 9.47
N SER A 157 -40.11 15.94 8.21
CA SER A 157 -39.26 16.95 7.55
C SER A 157 -39.63 17.05 6.07
N ALA A 158 -40.91 17.36 5.82
CA ALA A 158 -41.56 17.04 4.55
C ALA A 158 -41.12 17.92 3.36
N GLY A 159 -40.64 19.15 3.60
CA GLY A 159 -40.39 20.12 2.53
C GLY A 159 -41.63 20.30 1.64
N TYR A 160 -41.45 20.22 0.33
CA TYR A 160 -42.56 20.26 -0.65
C TYR A 160 -43.29 18.92 -0.85
N GLY A 161 -43.02 17.90 -0.02
CA GLY A 161 -43.85 16.69 0.09
C GLY A 161 -43.50 15.52 -0.82
N SER A 162 -42.43 15.61 -1.62
CA SER A 162 -41.98 14.57 -2.58
C SER A 162 -42.05 13.11 -2.08
N LEU A 163 -41.60 12.85 -0.85
CA LEU A 163 -41.63 11.53 -0.22
C LEU A 163 -43.05 11.02 0.05
N LEU A 164 -43.95 11.92 0.44
CA LEU A 164 -45.36 11.62 0.66
C LEU A 164 -46.15 11.48 -0.66
N VAL A 165 -45.81 12.29 -1.68
CA VAL A 165 -46.34 12.15 -3.05
C VAL A 165 -45.97 10.78 -3.62
N ALA A 166 -44.68 10.41 -3.57
CA ALA A 166 -44.22 9.09 -3.99
C ALA A 166 -44.88 7.96 -3.19
N SER A 167 -45.08 8.15 -1.88
CA SER A 167 -45.78 7.18 -1.02
C SER A 167 -47.24 6.97 -1.40
N LEU A 168 -47.99 8.05 -1.68
CA LEU A 168 -49.38 7.97 -2.14
C LEU A 168 -49.51 7.23 -3.47
N VAL A 169 -48.63 7.52 -4.44
CA VAL A 169 -48.60 6.85 -5.75
C VAL A 169 -48.24 5.37 -5.60
N VAL A 170 -47.26 5.02 -4.75
CA VAL A 170 -46.92 3.61 -4.45
C VAL A 170 -48.07 2.89 -3.76
N ALA A 171 -48.78 3.54 -2.83
CA ALA A 171 -49.92 2.96 -2.13
C ALA A 171 -51.09 2.66 -3.09
N LYS A 172 -51.53 3.61 -3.93
CA LYS A 172 -52.56 3.36 -4.97
C LYS A 172 -52.15 2.22 -5.90
N ASN A 173 -50.88 2.18 -6.34
CA ASN A 173 -50.36 1.10 -7.20
C ASN A 173 -50.28 -0.28 -6.51
N LYS A 174 -50.13 -0.33 -5.18
CA LYS A 174 -50.11 -1.59 -4.40
C LYS A 174 -51.48 -1.97 -3.80
N GLY A 175 -52.53 -1.18 -4.04
CA GLY A 175 -53.87 -1.39 -3.48
C GLY A 175 -54.00 -1.04 -1.99
N VAL A 176 -53.06 -0.25 -1.45
CA VAL A 176 -53.01 0.15 -0.04
C VAL A 176 -53.73 1.48 0.16
N LYS A 177 -54.51 1.59 1.24
CA LYS A 177 -55.12 2.85 1.70
C LYS A 177 -54.34 3.42 2.89
N PHE A 178 -54.09 4.72 2.88
CA PHE A 178 -53.65 5.44 4.08
C PHE A 178 -54.86 6.02 4.82
N SER A 179 -55.02 5.71 6.11
CA SER A 179 -56.04 6.33 6.96
C SER A 179 -55.72 7.80 7.25
N SER A 180 -54.43 8.14 7.35
CA SER A 180 -53.97 9.54 7.33
C SER A 180 -52.54 9.68 6.82
N VAL A 181 -52.27 10.86 6.25
CA VAL A 181 -50.93 11.32 5.83
C VAL A 181 -50.59 12.54 6.67
N THR A 182 -49.53 12.46 7.47
CA THR A 182 -49.09 13.53 8.36
C THR A 182 -47.76 14.09 7.86
N ALA A 183 -47.66 15.41 7.77
CA ALA A 183 -46.49 16.09 7.26
C ALA A 183 -46.11 17.25 8.20
N ILE A 184 -44.88 17.27 8.69
CA ILE A 184 -44.35 18.35 9.52
C ILE A 184 -43.33 19.15 8.71
N GLU A 185 -43.50 20.46 8.67
CA GLU A 185 -42.58 21.40 8.02
C GLU A 185 -42.47 22.67 8.86
N VAL A 186 -41.25 23.10 9.17
CA VAL A 186 -40.99 24.24 10.05
C VAL A 186 -41.16 25.58 9.33
N ASP A 187 -40.93 25.65 8.03
CA ASP A 187 -41.18 26.85 7.24
C ASP A 187 -42.66 26.99 6.84
N ALA A 188 -43.30 28.08 7.27
CA ALA A 188 -44.72 28.32 7.02
C ALA A 188 -45.06 28.45 5.53
N PHE A 189 -44.14 29.00 4.74
CA PHE A 189 -44.34 29.19 3.30
C PHE A 189 -44.29 27.84 2.55
N THR A 190 -43.28 27.02 2.83
CA THR A 190 -43.12 25.67 2.30
C THR A 190 -44.29 24.77 2.76
N SER A 191 -44.67 24.84 4.04
CA SER A 191 -45.80 24.09 4.62
C SER A 191 -47.14 24.38 3.94
N LYS A 192 -47.39 25.65 3.55
CA LYS A 192 -48.58 26.05 2.78
C LYS A 192 -48.63 25.37 1.41
N ASN A 193 -47.50 25.26 0.74
CA ASN A 193 -47.41 24.75 -0.63
C ASN A 193 -47.31 23.21 -0.70
N LEU A 194 -46.64 22.60 0.28
CA LEU A 194 -46.76 21.19 0.64
C LEU A 194 -48.22 20.74 0.73
N LYS A 195 -49.07 21.54 1.41
CA LYS A 195 -50.50 21.26 1.54
C LYS A 195 -51.18 21.17 0.17
N LYS A 196 -51.03 22.19 -0.69
CA LYS A 196 -51.60 22.21 -2.05
C LYS A 196 -51.19 20.98 -2.87
N ILE A 197 -49.90 20.67 -2.88
CA ILE A 197 -49.32 19.54 -3.61
C ILE A 197 -49.96 18.22 -3.17
N LEU A 198 -50.11 18.00 -1.86
CA LEU A 198 -50.72 16.78 -1.34
C LEU A 198 -52.23 16.72 -1.55
N GLU A 199 -52.97 17.83 -1.42
CA GLU A 199 -54.40 17.90 -1.72
C GLU A 199 -54.67 17.51 -3.19
N ARG A 200 -53.88 18.06 -4.13
CA ARG A 200 -53.99 17.76 -5.56
C ARG A 200 -53.60 16.33 -5.92
N VAL A 201 -52.58 15.76 -5.28
CA VAL A 201 -52.19 14.35 -5.50
C VAL A 201 -53.23 13.39 -4.93
N VAL A 202 -53.85 13.73 -3.79
CA VAL A 202 -54.95 12.96 -3.20
C VAL A 202 -56.19 12.98 -4.09
N GLU A 203 -56.53 14.13 -4.67
CA GLU A 203 -57.61 14.29 -5.66
C GLU A 203 -57.35 13.41 -6.91
N LEU A 204 -56.19 13.59 -7.57
CA LEU A 204 -55.84 12.88 -8.81
C LEU A 204 -55.66 11.36 -8.63
N LEU A 205 -55.39 10.90 -7.40
CA LEU A 205 -55.34 9.48 -7.06
C LEU A 205 -56.67 8.94 -6.52
N GLU A 206 -57.75 9.74 -6.46
CA GLU A 206 -59.05 9.37 -5.86
C GLU A 206 -58.89 8.70 -4.48
N PHE A 207 -58.11 9.32 -3.61
CA PHE A 207 -57.54 8.65 -2.43
C PHE A 207 -58.18 9.14 -1.14
N ASP A 208 -59.15 8.40 -0.60
CA ASP A 208 -59.81 8.76 0.68
C ASP A 208 -58.82 8.68 1.86
N THR A 209 -58.18 9.80 2.21
CA THR A 209 -57.20 9.89 3.29
C THR A 209 -57.24 11.25 3.99
N LYS A 210 -56.97 11.26 5.30
CA LYS A 210 -56.90 12.51 6.07
C LYS A 210 -55.50 13.13 5.99
N LEU A 211 -55.37 14.28 5.35
CA LEU A 211 -54.15 15.09 5.38
C LEU A 211 -54.04 15.87 6.71
N ASN A 212 -52.93 15.70 7.44
CA ASN A 212 -52.58 16.48 8.63
C ASN A 212 -51.27 17.26 8.36
N ILE A 213 -51.35 18.51 7.92
CA ILE A 213 -50.16 19.35 7.67
C ILE A 213 -49.89 20.21 8.91
N ILE A 214 -48.66 20.17 9.43
CA ILE A 214 -48.29 20.72 10.74
C ILE A 214 -47.11 21.68 10.55
N ASN A 215 -47.33 22.97 10.82
CA ASN A 215 -46.29 23.99 10.76
C ASN A 215 -45.62 24.21 12.13
N GLU A 216 -44.77 23.27 12.52
CA GLU A 216 -44.08 23.27 13.82
C GLU A 216 -42.63 22.77 13.71
N ASN A 217 -41.85 22.95 14.79
CA ASN A 217 -40.54 22.32 14.89
C ASN A 217 -40.70 20.82 15.24
N ALA A 218 -40.40 19.96 14.27
CA ALA A 218 -40.56 18.50 14.40
C ALA A 218 -39.78 17.87 15.56
N ILE A 219 -38.61 18.41 15.95
CA ILE A 219 -37.87 17.91 17.12
C ILE A 219 -38.65 18.18 18.42
N GLY A 220 -39.29 19.34 18.55
CA GLY A 220 -40.20 19.62 19.66
C GLY A 220 -41.43 18.71 19.64
N TYR A 221 -42.15 18.71 18.52
CA TYR A 221 -43.38 17.93 18.31
C TYR A 221 -43.20 16.43 18.63
N LEU A 222 -42.12 15.81 18.12
CA LEU A 222 -41.83 14.40 18.36
C LEU A 222 -41.28 14.12 19.77
N ALA A 223 -40.63 15.10 20.41
CA ALA A 223 -40.11 14.96 21.78
C ALA A 223 -41.21 15.07 22.86
N ASP A 224 -42.36 15.68 22.58
CA ASP A 224 -43.47 15.72 23.53
C ASP A 224 -44.10 14.34 23.79
N SER A 225 -44.07 13.45 22.79
CA SER A 225 -44.46 12.04 22.99
C SER A 225 -43.60 11.30 24.03
N LEU A 226 -42.33 11.71 24.22
CA LEU A 226 -41.45 11.16 25.27
C LEU A 226 -41.82 11.65 26.67
N ASN A 227 -42.57 12.75 26.77
CA ASN A 227 -42.83 13.45 28.02
C ASN A 227 -44.15 13.03 28.68
N GLY A 228 -45.03 12.31 27.96
CA GLY A 228 -46.40 12.02 28.38
C GLY A 228 -47.35 13.23 28.38
N LEU A 229 -46.82 14.46 28.32
CA LEU A 229 -47.58 15.68 28.10
C LEU A 229 -48.40 15.59 26.80
N PHE A 230 -49.58 16.20 26.82
CA PHE A 230 -50.60 16.15 25.76
C PHE A 230 -51.18 14.77 25.41
N GLY A 231 -50.74 13.68 26.05
CA GLY A 231 -51.44 12.38 26.01
C GLY A 231 -51.63 11.78 24.62
N ARG A 232 -50.74 12.04 23.67
CA ARG A 232 -50.82 11.53 22.27
C ARG A 232 -50.13 10.16 22.13
N PRO A 233 -50.86 9.03 22.02
CA PRO A 233 -50.28 7.74 21.63
C PRO A 233 -50.08 7.66 20.10
N ALA A 234 -49.48 8.70 19.50
CA ALA A 234 -49.25 8.79 18.05
C ALA A 234 -48.08 7.88 17.63
N ARG A 235 -48.36 6.57 17.56
CA ARG A 235 -47.42 5.55 17.08
C ARG A 235 -47.69 5.25 15.62
N PHE A 236 -47.06 6.00 14.73
CA PHE A 236 -47.22 5.87 13.28
C PHE A 236 -46.73 4.51 12.78
N GLN A 237 -47.51 3.88 11.90
CA GLN A 237 -47.21 2.58 11.30
C GLN A 237 -46.16 2.71 10.19
N LYS A 238 -46.20 3.77 9.38
CA LYS A 238 -45.18 4.08 8.38
C LYS A 238 -44.54 5.44 8.68
N ILE A 239 -43.22 5.55 8.53
CA ILE A 239 -42.53 6.85 8.58
C ILE A 239 -41.54 6.93 7.41
N ILE A 240 -41.54 8.04 6.68
CA ILE A 240 -40.61 8.29 5.58
C ILE A 240 -39.97 9.67 5.77
N MET A 241 -38.65 9.84 5.62
CA MET A 241 -38.03 11.15 5.83
C MET A 241 -36.67 11.34 5.13
N ASN A 242 -36.36 12.59 4.80
CA ASN A 242 -35.01 13.10 4.54
C ASN A 242 -34.70 14.21 5.57
N PRO A 243 -34.05 13.89 6.70
CA PRO A 243 -33.94 14.81 7.82
C PRO A 243 -32.78 15.81 7.60
N PRO A 244 -32.93 17.06 8.05
CA PRO A 244 -31.90 18.09 7.84
C PRO A 244 -30.56 17.67 8.47
N TYR A 245 -29.49 17.75 7.69
CA TYR A 245 -28.15 17.38 8.13
C TYR A 245 -27.34 18.61 8.55
N GLY A 246 -26.82 18.61 9.78
CA GLY A 246 -26.02 19.70 10.31
C GLY A 246 -25.91 19.69 11.84
N ARG A 247 -24.93 20.42 12.37
CA ARG A 247 -24.79 20.65 13.82
C ARG A 247 -25.21 22.06 14.21
N VAL A 248 -25.85 22.17 15.37
CA VAL A 248 -25.99 23.45 16.08
C VAL A 248 -24.59 24.01 16.37
N LYS A 249 -24.21 25.06 15.63
CA LYS A 249 -22.94 25.77 15.77
C LYS A 249 -23.16 27.28 15.71
N PHE A 250 -22.54 28.01 16.62
CA PHE A 250 -22.38 29.45 16.47
C PHE A 250 -21.36 29.71 15.36
N LEU A 251 -21.83 30.15 14.19
CA LEU A 251 -20.97 30.49 13.05
C LEU A 251 -20.22 31.80 13.31
N LYS A 252 -19.09 31.73 14.03
CA LYS A 252 -18.16 32.86 14.20
C LYS A 252 -17.81 33.56 12.86
N ASN A 253 -17.81 32.82 11.76
CA ASN A 253 -17.46 33.32 10.43
C ASN A 253 -18.47 34.32 9.85
N PHE A 254 -19.73 34.35 10.32
CA PHE A 254 -20.71 35.36 9.88
C PHE A 254 -20.27 36.80 10.21
N LEU A 255 -19.41 36.97 11.21
CA LEU A 255 -18.85 38.26 11.65
C LEU A 255 -17.49 38.58 11.00
N THR A 256 -16.89 37.67 10.23
CA THR A 256 -15.49 37.81 9.76
C THR A 256 -15.30 37.62 8.25
N ASN A 257 -16.36 37.30 7.49
CA ASN A 257 -16.25 37.25 6.02
C ASN A 257 -16.05 38.65 5.44
N LYS A 258 -15.42 38.73 4.26
CA LYS A 258 -15.06 40.03 3.68
C LYS A 258 -16.24 40.67 2.93
N GLU A 259 -17.17 39.86 2.42
CA GLU A 259 -18.39 40.33 1.75
C GLU A 259 -19.47 40.86 2.72
N THR A 260 -19.54 40.38 3.96
CA THR A 260 -20.50 40.87 4.97
C THR A 260 -20.10 42.21 5.59
N ARG A 261 -19.11 42.90 5.03
CA ARG A 261 -18.69 44.25 5.44
C ARG A 261 -19.50 45.38 4.80
N THR A 262 -20.27 45.09 3.75
CA THR A 262 -20.97 46.10 2.94
C THR A 262 -22.48 46.21 3.22
N SER A 263 -23.04 45.37 4.10
CA SER A 263 -24.49 45.24 4.27
C SER A 263 -24.95 45.09 5.73
N SER A 264 -24.67 46.10 6.57
CA SER A 264 -25.42 46.33 7.82
C SER A 264 -25.15 47.75 8.37
N ALA A 265 -26.10 48.67 8.26
CA ALA A 265 -25.93 50.08 8.67
C ALA A 265 -26.65 50.47 9.98
N LEU A 266 -27.44 49.57 10.59
CA LEU A 266 -28.44 49.94 11.60
C LEU A 266 -28.43 49.15 12.93
N LEU A 267 -27.51 48.21 13.14
CA LEU A 267 -27.30 47.55 14.43
C LEU A 267 -25.81 47.29 14.67
N SER A 268 -25.37 47.37 15.93
CA SER A 268 -23.99 47.02 16.28
C SER A 268 -23.75 45.51 16.11
N HIS A 269 -22.59 45.14 15.56
CA HIS A 269 -22.23 43.74 15.34
C HIS A 269 -22.21 42.91 16.64
N GLU A 270 -21.94 43.54 17.78
CA GLU A 270 -21.93 42.90 19.09
C GLU A 270 -23.35 42.50 19.54
N GLU A 271 -24.36 43.34 19.34
CA GLU A 271 -25.74 43.02 19.70
C GLU A 271 -26.32 41.87 18.87
N GLN A 272 -26.09 41.88 17.55
CA GLN A 272 -26.52 40.78 16.69
C GLN A 272 -25.79 39.48 17.07
N GLY A 273 -24.47 39.55 17.30
CA GLY A 273 -23.67 38.44 17.79
C GLY A 273 -24.19 37.87 19.11
N ALA A 274 -24.56 38.72 20.06
CA ALA A 274 -25.15 38.32 21.34
C ALA A 274 -26.53 37.67 21.17
N LYS A 275 -27.44 38.29 20.40
CA LYS A 275 -28.79 37.77 20.13
C LYS A 275 -28.75 36.39 19.45
N ILE A 276 -27.84 36.18 18.49
CA ILE A 276 -27.62 34.88 17.84
C ILE A 276 -27.00 33.87 18.82
N LYS A 277 -26.03 34.28 19.64
CA LYS A 277 -25.38 33.43 20.65
C LYS A 277 -26.41 32.88 21.64
N THR A 278 -27.26 33.73 22.20
CA THR A 278 -28.31 33.33 23.15
C THR A 278 -29.32 32.36 22.53
N LYS A 279 -29.71 32.55 21.26
CA LYS A 279 -30.55 31.58 20.53
C LYS A 279 -29.85 30.23 20.37
N VAL A 280 -28.60 30.22 19.91
CA VAL A 280 -27.80 28.98 19.74
C VAL A 280 -27.60 28.26 21.07
N GLU A 281 -27.33 28.97 22.16
CA GLU A 281 -27.21 28.39 23.50
C GLU A 281 -28.53 27.80 24.02
N LYS A 282 -29.67 28.45 23.74
CA LYS A 282 -31.00 27.90 24.07
C LYS A 282 -31.25 26.58 23.33
N LEU A 283 -31.14 26.57 22.00
CA LEU A 283 -31.32 25.33 21.21
C LEU A 283 -30.34 24.23 21.64
N THR A 284 -29.09 24.58 21.95
CA THR A 284 -28.09 23.62 22.44
C THR A 284 -28.55 22.94 23.73
N ARG A 285 -29.11 23.69 24.70
CA ARG A 285 -29.64 23.12 25.95
C ARG A 285 -30.88 22.25 25.70
N GLU A 286 -31.72 22.61 24.74
CA GLU A 286 -32.91 21.83 24.37
C GLU A 286 -32.52 20.48 23.75
N LEU A 287 -31.55 20.46 22.82
CA LEU A 287 -31.02 19.20 22.25
C LEU A 287 -30.29 18.35 23.29
N ASP A 288 -29.57 18.96 24.25
CA ASP A 288 -28.94 18.26 25.37
C ASP A 288 -29.98 17.62 26.32
N ILE A 289 -31.16 18.22 26.48
CA ILE A 289 -32.28 17.63 27.24
C ILE A 289 -32.90 16.47 26.47
N ILE A 290 -33.14 16.63 25.16
CA ILE A 290 -33.74 15.61 24.31
C ILE A 290 -32.83 14.38 24.17
N SER A 291 -31.51 14.57 23.99
CA SER A 291 -30.54 13.47 23.97
C SER A 291 -30.60 12.60 25.23
N ARG A 292 -30.66 13.24 26.41
CA ARG A 292 -30.77 12.52 27.69
C ARG A 292 -32.12 11.82 27.86
N LYS A 293 -33.22 12.39 27.34
CA LYS A 293 -34.55 11.74 27.32
C LYS A 293 -34.60 10.53 26.38
N LEU A 294 -33.80 10.52 25.31
CA LEU A 294 -33.59 9.38 24.42
C LEU A 294 -32.67 8.29 25.02
N GLY A 295 -32.13 8.49 26.22
CA GLY A 295 -31.22 7.54 26.87
C GLY A 295 -29.82 7.50 26.26
N PHE A 296 -29.37 8.60 25.62
CA PHE A 296 -28.04 8.70 25.03
C PHE A 296 -26.98 8.99 26.09
N ASP A 297 -25.82 8.34 25.98
CA ASP A 297 -24.66 8.54 26.86
C ASP A 297 -23.98 9.90 26.59
N SER A 298 -24.17 10.47 25.39
CA SER A 298 -23.60 11.75 24.97
C SER A 298 -24.63 12.80 24.53
N ASN A 299 -24.22 14.08 24.61
CA ASN A 299 -24.99 15.21 24.11
C ASN A 299 -24.91 15.29 22.58
N VAL A 300 -25.78 14.55 21.89
CA VAL A 300 -25.89 14.57 20.42
C VAL A 300 -26.53 15.87 19.96
N ARG A 301 -25.81 16.63 19.12
CA ARG A 301 -26.20 17.97 18.64
C ARG A 301 -26.19 18.10 17.11
N GLU A 302 -26.32 16.97 16.44
CA GLU A 302 -26.47 16.85 14.99
C GLU A 302 -27.93 16.47 14.70
N TYR A 303 -28.58 17.20 13.80
CA TYR A 303 -30.02 17.13 13.62
C TYR A 303 -30.48 15.78 13.06
N SER A 304 -29.84 15.25 12.01
CA SER A 304 -30.30 14.01 11.36
C SER A 304 -30.39 12.84 12.34
N LYS A 305 -29.43 12.74 13.27
CA LYS A 305 -29.38 11.69 14.30
C LYS A 305 -30.52 11.78 15.32
N LEU A 306 -30.90 13.01 15.71
CA LEU A 306 -32.03 13.24 16.63
C LEU A 306 -33.38 13.03 15.94
N PHE A 307 -33.54 13.47 14.69
CA PHE A 307 -34.74 13.18 13.88
C PHE A 307 -34.98 11.67 13.76
N VAL A 308 -33.95 10.88 13.46
CA VAL A 308 -34.05 9.42 13.37
C VAL A 308 -34.45 8.80 14.72
N ALA A 309 -33.81 9.21 15.82
CA ALA A 309 -34.08 8.65 17.16
C ALA A 309 -35.48 9.00 17.69
N LEU A 310 -35.94 10.24 17.47
CA LEU A 310 -37.29 10.68 17.82
C LEU A 310 -38.35 9.98 16.97
N SER A 311 -38.12 9.83 15.67
CA SER A 311 -39.04 9.12 14.77
C SER A 311 -39.13 7.63 15.10
N LEU A 312 -37.99 6.97 15.38
CA LEU A 312 -37.97 5.61 15.91
C LEU A 312 -38.72 5.49 17.23
N SER A 313 -38.68 6.49 18.10
CA SER A 313 -39.47 6.51 19.33
C SER A 313 -40.98 6.53 19.03
N ASN A 314 -41.40 7.36 18.07
CA ASN A 314 -42.77 7.51 17.58
C ASN A 314 -43.24 6.41 16.60
N LEU A 315 -42.40 5.44 16.22
CA LEU A 315 -42.81 4.32 15.35
C LEU A 315 -43.67 3.29 16.09
N ALA A 316 -44.64 2.67 15.41
CA ALA A 316 -45.45 1.58 15.96
C ALA A 316 -44.65 0.28 16.21
N PRO A 317 -45.12 -0.63 17.10
CA PRO A 317 -44.43 -1.89 17.39
C PRO A 317 -44.25 -2.81 16.17
N ASN A 318 -45.19 -2.74 15.23
CA ASN A 318 -45.13 -3.43 13.93
C ASN A 318 -44.81 -2.49 12.77
N GLY A 319 -44.50 -1.22 13.06
CA GLY A 319 -44.30 -0.19 12.05
C GLY A 319 -42.96 -0.31 11.33
N GLN A 320 -42.85 0.36 10.18
CA GLN A 320 -41.65 0.44 9.36
C GLN A 320 -41.30 1.88 9.03
N MET A 321 -40.01 2.18 8.96
CA MET A 321 -39.46 3.51 8.72
C MET A 321 -38.41 3.47 7.61
N SER A 322 -38.49 4.39 6.66
CA SER A 322 -37.56 4.53 5.53
C SER A 322 -36.91 5.90 5.60
N VAL A 323 -35.59 5.94 5.85
CA VAL A 323 -34.87 7.20 6.05
C VAL A 323 -33.61 7.28 5.21
N ILE A 324 -33.44 8.40 4.51
CA ILE A 324 -32.19 8.73 3.82
C ILE A 324 -31.30 9.56 4.74
N THR A 325 -30.00 9.22 4.80
CA THR A 325 -29.01 9.93 5.62
C THR A 325 -27.63 9.88 4.95
N PRO A 326 -26.72 10.81 5.29
CA PRO A 326 -25.30 10.59 5.14
C PRO A 326 -24.88 9.25 5.76
N SER A 327 -24.20 8.40 5.00
CA SER A 327 -23.84 7.05 5.47
C SER A 327 -22.84 7.03 6.64
N THR A 328 -22.32 8.19 7.07
CA THR A 328 -21.34 8.33 8.16
C THR A 328 -21.83 7.72 9.48
N TRP A 329 -23.14 7.66 9.70
CA TRP A 329 -23.71 7.16 10.95
C TRP A 329 -23.40 5.68 11.22
N LEU A 330 -23.02 4.91 10.19
CA LEU A 330 -22.61 3.52 10.32
C LEU A 330 -21.27 3.35 11.08
N GLY A 331 -20.36 4.32 10.98
CA GLY A 331 -19.00 4.23 11.53
C GLY A 331 -18.58 5.36 12.48
N ASP A 332 -19.20 6.54 12.40
CA ASP A 332 -18.72 7.74 13.12
C ASP A 332 -18.97 7.71 14.64
N VAL A 333 -18.11 8.37 15.43
CA VAL A 333 -18.20 8.36 16.91
C VAL A 333 -19.45 9.07 17.43
N GLU A 334 -19.90 10.13 16.76
CA GLU A 334 -21.03 10.97 17.19
C GLU A 334 -22.39 10.33 16.87
N SER A 335 -22.38 9.17 16.20
CA SER A 335 -23.54 8.30 15.96
C SER A 335 -23.55 7.06 16.86
N TYR A 336 -22.63 6.95 17.83
CA TYR A 336 -22.56 5.81 18.74
C TYR A 336 -23.90 5.58 19.47
N ASP A 337 -24.50 6.61 20.07
CA ASP A 337 -25.77 6.47 20.80
C ASP A 337 -26.95 6.07 19.90
N LEU A 338 -26.99 6.60 18.67
CA LEU A 338 -27.98 6.21 17.66
C LEU A 338 -27.81 4.75 17.24
N ARG A 339 -26.56 4.29 17.01
CA ARG A 339 -26.27 2.87 16.75
C ARG A 339 -26.61 2.02 17.97
N LYS A 340 -26.27 2.46 19.19
CA LYS A 340 -26.61 1.78 20.44
C LYS A 340 -28.12 1.55 20.55
N LEU A 341 -28.94 2.56 20.23
CA LEU A 341 -30.41 2.44 20.18
C LEU A 341 -30.88 1.41 19.14
N ILE A 342 -30.38 1.48 17.90
CA ILE A 342 -30.82 0.62 16.79
C ILE A 342 -30.33 -0.83 16.95
N ILE A 343 -29.04 -1.02 17.24
CA ILE A 343 -28.35 -2.32 17.34
C ILE A 343 -28.75 -3.07 18.62
N SER A 344 -28.96 -2.39 19.75
CA SER A 344 -29.39 -3.08 20.99
C SER A 344 -30.78 -3.68 20.82
N ASN A 345 -31.70 -2.95 20.20
CA ASN A 345 -33.09 -3.36 20.01
C ASN A 345 -33.34 -4.19 18.74
N SER A 346 -32.36 -4.29 17.84
CA SER A 346 -32.44 -5.02 16.56
C SER A 346 -33.46 -4.42 15.58
N TYR A 347 -33.42 -3.09 15.41
CA TYR A 347 -34.43 -2.30 14.68
C TYR A 347 -34.14 -2.03 13.19
N LEU A 348 -33.09 -2.59 12.61
CA LEU A 348 -32.70 -2.37 11.21
C LEU A 348 -33.16 -3.56 10.36
N GLU A 349 -33.66 -3.31 9.15
CA GLU A 349 -34.10 -4.36 8.22
C GLU A 349 -33.18 -4.44 7.00
N GLN A 350 -32.89 -3.29 6.39
CA GLN A 350 -32.07 -3.18 5.18
C GLN A 350 -31.35 -1.81 5.15
N ILE A 351 -30.13 -1.78 4.59
CA ILE A 351 -29.45 -0.54 4.17
C ILE A 351 -29.15 -0.64 2.67
N LEU A 352 -29.47 0.41 1.92
CA LEU A 352 -29.03 0.62 0.54
C LEU A 352 -27.94 1.71 0.56
N LEU A 353 -26.71 1.35 0.18
CA LEU A 353 -25.56 2.26 0.14
C LEU A 353 -25.31 2.77 -1.28
N PHE A 354 -25.46 4.08 -1.46
CA PHE A 354 -25.23 4.78 -2.71
C PHE A 354 -23.84 5.42 -2.71
N PRO A 355 -22.99 5.15 -3.73
CA PRO A 355 -21.66 5.71 -3.83
C PRO A 355 -21.69 7.19 -4.23
N GLU A 356 -20.54 7.86 -4.17
CA GLU A 356 -20.44 9.32 -4.35
C GLU A 356 -20.61 9.79 -5.80
N ASP A 357 -20.20 8.95 -6.75
CA ASP A 357 -20.39 9.10 -8.18
C ASP A 357 -21.82 8.75 -8.66
N SER A 358 -22.71 8.29 -7.77
CA SER A 358 -24.11 7.97 -8.11
C SER A 358 -24.93 9.18 -8.57
N GLY A 359 -24.47 10.39 -8.29
CA GLY A 359 -25.11 11.64 -8.72
C GLY A 359 -26.46 11.93 -8.05
N LEU A 360 -26.79 11.27 -6.93
CA LEU A 360 -28.10 11.42 -6.27
C LEU A 360 -28.51 12.87 -6.01
N PHE A 361 -27.57 13.75 -5.65
CA PHE A 361 -27.85 15.16 -5.40
C PHE A 361 -26.88 16.01 -6.23
N GLU A 362 -27.38 16.77 -7.22
CA GLU A 362 -26.55 17.51 -8.18
C GLU A 362 -25.47 18.40 -7.52
N THR A 363 -25.75 18.94 -6.33
CA THR A 363 -24.89 19.89 -5.61
C THR A 363 -24.14 19.29 -4.41
N VAL A 364 -24.32 17.99 -4.13
CA VAL A 364 -23.78 17.32 -2.93
C VAL A 364 -23.15 15.98 -3.28
N ASN A 365 -21.84 16.00 -3.48
CA ASN A 365 -21.02 14.80 -3.59
C ASN A 365 -20.83 14.17 -2.18
N GLN A 366 -21.71 13.24 -1.80
CA GLN A 366 -21.73 12.60 -0.48
C GLN A 366 -22.31 11.17 -0.48
N HIS A 367 -21.57 10.23 0.11
CA HIS A 367 -21.94 8.82 0.17
C HIS A 367 -23.15 8.60 1.09
N THR A 368 -24.23 8.08 0.52
CA THR A 368 -25.58 8.17 1.08
C THR A 368 -26.13 6.79 1.45
N ALA A 369 -26.94 6.72 2.50
CA ALA A 369 -27.58 5.51 2.99
C ALA A 369 -29.10 5.70 3.08
N VAL A 370 -29.87 4.91 2.33
CA VAL A 370 -31.30 4.68 2.62
C VAL A 370 -31.38 3.51 3.58
N SER A 371 -31.95 3.73 4.76
CA SER A 371 -32.03 2.76 5.84
C SER A 371 -33.50 2.44 6.12
N ILE A 372 -33.83 1.15 6.07
CA ILE A 372 -35.16 0.61 6.37
C ILE A 372 -35.12 0.02 7.78
N LEU A 373 -35.99 0.49 8.66
CA LEU A 373 -36.04 0.13 10.09
C LEU A 373 -37.44 -0.35 10.48
N SER A 374 -37.53 -1.22 11.48
CA SER A 374 -38.79 -1.66 12.08
C SER A 374 -38.63 -1.93 13.57
N LYS A 375 -39.73 -1.92 14.34
CA LYS A 375 -39.73 -2.43 15.72
C LYS A 375 -39.90 -3.96 15.80
N GLN A 376 -40.14 -4.64 14.68
CA GLN A 376 -40.04 -6.10 14.59
C GLN A 376 -38.58 -6.55 14.74
N LYS A 377 -38.27 -7.25 15.83
CA LYS A 377 -36.91 -7.74 16.10
C LYS A 377 -36.50 -8.83 15.10
N LYS A 378 -35.37 -8.63 14.44
CA LYS A 378 -34.75 -9.62 13.55
C LYS A 378 -33.38 -10.03 14.10
N GLU A 379 -32.93 -11.25 13.81
CA GLU A 379 -31.57 -11.71 14.17
C GLU A 379 -30.48 -11.03 13.32
N ALA A 380 -30.87 -10.59 12.12
CA ALA A 380 -30.00 -10.02 11.11
C ALA A 380 -30.74 -9.04 10.20
N PHE A 381 -29.97 -8.19 9.54
CA PHE A 381 -30.41 -7.26 8.50
C PHE A 381 -29.54 -7.42 7.24
N GLU A 382 -29.94 -6.76 6.16
CA GLU A 382 -29.22 -6.77 4.88
C GLU A 382 -28.53 -5.42 4.61
N ILE A 383 -27.33 -5.43 4.04
CA ILE A 383 -26.67 -4.23 3.52
C ILE A 383 -26.27 -4.43 2.05
N ILE A 384 -26.86 -3.63 1.16
CA ILE A 384 -26.66 -3.68 -0.29
C ILE A 384 -25.68 -2.57 -0.67
N SER A 385 -24.45 -2.95 -0.99
CA SER A 385 -23.36 -2.01 -1.30
C SER A 385 -23.27 -1.68 -2.79
N ASN A 386 -22.91 -0.43 -3.12
CA ASN A 386 -22.83 0.12 -4.47
C ASN A 386 -24.19 0.08 -5.21
N TYR A 387 -25.26 0.48 -4.52
CA TYR A 387 -26.60 0.56 -5.10
C TYR A 387 -26.66 1.65 -6.17
N ASN A 388 -27.21 1.32 -7.34
CA ASN A 388 -27.33 2.23 -8.49
C ASN A 388 -28.75 2.11 -9.06
N LEU A 389 -29.38 3.24 -9.39
CA LEU A 389 -30.74 3.33 -9.94
C LEU A 389 -30.87 2.86 -11.41
N ASN A 390 -29.76 2.42 -12.02
CA ASN A 390 -29.66 2.12 -13.46
C ASN A 390 -29.01 0.76 -13.79
N ALA A 391 -28.56 -0.01 -12.80
CA ALA A 391 -27.73 -1.21 -13.01
C ALA A 391 -28.22 -2.41 -12.17
N GLU A 392 -27.53 -3.55 -12.29
CA GLU A 392 -27.79 -4.74 -11.47
C GLU A 392 -27.73 -4.43 -9.97
N LEU A 393 -28.49 -5.20 -9.18
CA LEU A 393 -28.55 -5.06 -7.73
C LEU A 393 -27.15 -5.14 -7.11
N GLY A 394 -26.83 -4.17 -6.25
CA GLY A 394 -25.54 -4.08 -5.58
C GLY A 394 -25.21 -5.28 -4.69
N ARG A 395 -23.98 -5.35 -4.19
CA ARG A 395 -23.50 -6.50 -3.39
C ARG A 395 -24.23 -6.56 -2.04
N SER A 396 -25.25 -7.42 -1.96
CA SER A 396 -25.95 -7.78 -0.73
C SER A 396 -25.03 -8.54 0.23
N ASN A 397 -25.10 -8.18 1.51
CA ASN A 397 -24.48 -8.88 2.63
C ASN A 397 -25.49 -9.00 3.78
N LYS A 398 -25.64 -10.18 4.38
CA LYS A 398 -26.42 -10.39 5.61
C LYS A 398 -25.53 -10.17 6.84
N ILE A 399 -25.98 -9.35 7.78
CA ILE A 399 -25.27 -8.93 8.99
C ILE A 399 -26.09 -9.33 10.22
N TYR A 400 -25.54 -10.09 11.18
CA TYR A 400 -26.24 -10.44 12.42
C TYR A 400 -25.92 -9.45 13.55
N TYR A 401 -26.89 -9.23 14.45
CA TYR A 401 -26.70 -8.32 15.59
C TYR A 401 -25.75 -8.86 16.67
N SER A 402 -25.60 -10.19 16.75
CA SER A 402 -24.58 -10.86 17.55
C SER A 402 -23.18 -10.36 17.19
N ASP A 403 -22.90 -10.28 15.89
CA ASP A 403 -21.55 -10.15 15.35
C ASP A 403 -21.06 -8.71 15.53
N ILE A 404 -21.96 -7.72 15.36
CA ILE A 404 -21.68 -6.32 15.69
C ILE A 404 -21.35 -6.16 17.19
N LYS A 405 -22.15 -6.77 18.07
CA LYS A 405 -21.97 -6.68 19.53
C LYS A 405 -20.71 -7.41 20.00
N LYS A 406 -20.29 -8.46 19.28
CA LYS A 406 -19.07 -9.24 19.52
C LYS A 406 -17.80 -8.52 19.02
N ASN A 407 -17.84 -8.00 17.78
CA ASN A 407 -16.66 -7.51 17.08
C ASN A 407 -16.39 -6.01 17.32
N ASP A 408 -17.38 -5.22 17.75
CA ASP A 408 -17.17 -3.84 18.20
C ASP A 408 -18.10 -3.46 19.38
N PRO A 409 -17.92 -4.06 20.58
CA PRO A 409 -18.74 -3.76 21.75
C PRO A 409 -18.61 -2.31 22.26
N GLN A 410 -17.59 -1.55 21.84
CA GLN A 410 -17.33 -0.17 22.29
C GLN A 410 -17.81 0.90 21.30
N GLY A 411 -17.87 0.60 20.00
CA GLY A 411 -18.32 1.53 18.96
C GLY A 411 -19.61 1.11 18.24
N LEU A 412 -20.02 -0.16 18.33
CA LEU A 412 -21.16 -0.78 17.66
C LEU A 412 -21.26 -0.42 16.17
N LYS A 413 -20.12 -0.29 15.48
CA LYS A 413 -20.07 0.10 14.06
C LYS A 413 -20.69 -0.98 13.18
N ILE A 414 -21.44 -0.55 12.17
CA ILE A 414 -22.11 -1.44 11.24
C ILE A 414 -21.12 -1.87 10.14
N PRO A 415 -20.78 -3.17 10.03
CA PRO A 415 -19.90 -3.68 8.99
C PRO A 415 -20.58 -3.73 7.62
N LYS A 416 -19.80 -3.51 6.56
CA LYS A 416 -20.24 -3.65 5.16
C LYS A 416 -20.00 -5.05 4.56
N HIS A 417 -19.84 -6.07 5.40
CA HIS A 417 -19.41 -7.42 4.98
C HIS A 417 -20.21 -8.53 5.68
N SER A 418 -20.48 -9.63 4.98
CA SER A 418 -21.15 -10.80 5.56
C SER A 418 -20.28 -11.53 6.60
N SER A 419 -20.91 -12.27 7.51
CA SER A 419 -20.24 -13.01 8.61
C SER A 419 -19.17 -14.03 8.19
N LYS A 420 -19.06 -14.34 6.89
CA LYS A 420 -17.94 -15.11 6.31
C LYS A 420 -16.54 -14.52 6.57
N HIS A 421 -16.46 -13.27 7.04
CA HIS A 421 -15.20 -12.59 7.37
C HIS A 421 -14.96 -12.41 8.88
N ASP A 422 -15.87 -12.84 9.77
CA ASP A 422 -15.76 -12.60 11.21
C ASP A 422 -14.51 -13.22 11.85
N GLU A 423 -14.06 -14.39 11.36
CA GLU A 423 -12.83 -15.03 11.84
C GLU A 423 -11.59 -14.20 11.49
N ILE A 424 -11.58 -13.61 10.29
CA ILE A 424 -10.51 -12.74 9.78
C ILE A 424 -10.45 -11.45 10.61
N VAL A 425 -11.61 -10.83 10.85
CA VAL A 425 -11.76 -9.66 11.72
C VAL A 425 -11.29 -9.98 13.13
N SER A 426 -11.72 -11.11 13.71
CA SER A 426 -11.37 -11.51 15.07
C SER A 426 -9.87 -11.78 15.24
N LYS A 427 -9.20 -12.36 14.24
CA LYS A 427 -7.73 -12.50 14.24
C LYS A 427 -7.03 -11.14 14.22
N ILE A 428 -7.36 -10.26 13.27
CA ILE A 428 -6.78 -8.90 13.20
C ILE A 428 -7.00 -8.15 14.53
N GLN A 429 -8.18 -8.27 15.15
CA GLN A 429 -8.53 -7.60 16.41
C GLN A 429 -7.83 -8.14 17.67
N GLN A 430 -7.18 -9.32 17.62
CA GLN A 430 -6.38 -9.82 18.75
C GLN A 430 -5.08 -9.00 18.95
N HIS A 431 -4.58 -8.33 17.90
CA HIS A 431 -3.37 -7.51 17.98
C HIS A 431 -3.63 -6.15 18.63
N LYS A 432 -2.61 -5.61 19.29
CA LYS A 432 -2.74 -4.39 20.09
C LYS A 432 -3.13 -3.18 19.21
N PRO A 433 -4.23 -2.46 19.51
CA PRO A 433 -4.59 -1.25 18.78
C PRO A 433 -3.65 -0.09 19.13
N ILE A 434 -3.38 0.78 18.16
CA ILE A 434 -2.43 1.92 18.29
C ILE A 434 -2.63 2.73 19.58
N ARG A 435 -3.87 2.96 20.05
CA ARG A 435 -4.16 3.70 21.29
C ARG A 435 -3.61 3.08 22.58
N LEU A 436 -3.24 1.80 22.58
CA LEU A 436 -2.69 1.09 23.73
C LEU A 436 -1.15 0.88 23.63
N ILE A 437 -0.50 1.44 22.60
CA ILE A 437 0.95 1.39 22.45
C ILE A 437 1.51 2.68 23.07
N GLU A 438 1.90 2.62 24.34
CA GLU A 438 2.26 3.78 25.17
C GLU A 438 3.37 4.67 24.59
N ASP A 439 4.29 4.07 23.84
CA ASP A 439 5.41 4.75 23.18
C ASP A 439 5.02 5.42 21.85
N LEU A 440 3.92 4.98 21.23
CA LEU A 440 3.46 5.48 19.93
C LEU A 440 2.56 6.71 20.09
N LYS A 441 2.91 7.79 19.40
CA LYS A 441 2.03 8.94 19.20
C LYS A 441 1.23 8.80 17.91
N ASN A 442 -0.01 9.26 17.95
CA ASN A 442 -0.91 9.46 16.81
C ASN A 442 -1.63 10.78 17.02
N LEU A 443 -1.32 11.77 16.18
CA LEU A 443 -1.71 13.17 16.39
C LEU A 443 -2.15 13.81 15.06
N ARG A 444 -3.00 14.83 15.14
CA ARG A 444 -3.26 15.75 14.00
C ARG A 444 -2.06 16.67 13.83
N GLY A 445 -1.76 17.13 12.61
CA GLY A 445 -0.62 18.02 12.28
C GLY A 445 -0.26 19.09 13.31
N GLU A 446 1.04 19.42 13.41
CA GLU A 446 1.57 20.33 14.42
C GLU A 446 1.01 21.74 14.28
N ILE A 447 0.72 22.19 13.05
CA ILE A 447 0.26 23.55 12.74
C ILE A 447 -1.20 23.57 12.27
N ASP A 448 -2.05 24.34 12.97
CA ASP A 448 -3.38 24.67 12.46
C ASP A 448 -3.32 25.84 11.47
N LEU A 449 -3.41 25.51 10.18
CA LEU A 449 -3.31 26.46 9.08
C LEU A 449 -4.57 27.32 8.88
N SER A 450 -5.65 27.09 9.65
CA SER A 450 -6.81 27.99 9.65
C SER A 450 -6.59 29.19 10.58
N LEU A 451 -5.85 28.98 11.67
CA LEU A 451 -5.50 30.00 12.67
C LEU A 451 -4.16 30.68 12.42
N ASN A 452 -3.19 29.98 11.79
CA ASN A 452 -1.80 30.41 11.68
C ASN A 452 -1.36 30.58 10.22
N LYS A 453 -2.15 31.27 9.39
CA LYS A 453 -1.81 31.49 7.97
C LYS A 453 -0.50 32.27 7.81
N ASP A 454 -0.21 33.19 8.73
CA ASP A 454 0.92 34.11 8.67
C ASP A 454 2.28 33.46 8.98
N LEU A 455 2.29 32.19 9.42
CA LEU A 455 3.50 31.35 9.52
C LEU A 455 3.98 30.82 8.17
N VAL A 456 3.11 30.79 7.16
CA VAL A 456 3.39 30.17 5.86
C VAL A 456 4.07 31.17 4.93
N SER A 457 5.21 30.77 4.38
CA SER A 457 5.96 31.54 3.39
C SER A 457 6.18 30.75 2.12
N ASN A 458 6.24 31.46 0.99
CA ASN A 458 6.51 30.88 -0.33
C ASN A 458 8.02 30.85 -0.65
N LYS A 459 8.86 31.41 0.22
CA LYS A 459 10.33 31.32 0.14
C LYS A 459 10.80 30.07 0.88
N ASP A 460 11.84 29.41 0.37
CA ASP A 460 12.46 28.30 1.08
C ASP A 460 13.15 28.80 2.37
N THR A 461 12.75 28.23 3.51
CA THR A 461 13.32 28.51 4.84
C THR A 461 14.06 27.30 5.43
N GLY A 462 14.28 26.26 4.63
CA GLY A 462 14.75 24.94 5.06
C GLY A 462 13.70 24.08 5.76
N ARG A 463 12.51 24.62 6.10
CA ARG A 463 11.46 23.93 6.88
C ARG A 463 10.17 23.79 6.08
N ARG A 464 10.07 22.70 5.31
CA ARG A 464 8.95 22.42 4.39
C ARG A 464 7.64 22.23 5.16
N LEU A 465 6.55 22.81 4.64
CA LEU A 465 5.19 22.55 5.09
C LEU A 465 4.55 21.40 4.28
N ILE A 466 4.02 20.41 5.00
CA ILE A 466 3.39 19.21 4.46
C ILE A 466 1.87 19.29 4.63
N ARG A 467 1.15 18.95 3.57
CA ARG A 467 -0.32 19.01 3.46
C ARG A 467 -0.88 17.70 2.90
N GLY A 468 -2.18 17.46 3.05
CA GLY A 468 -2.83 16.20 2.65
C GLY A 468 -2.73 15.87 1.15
N ASP A 469 -2.55 16.87 0.31
CA ASP A 469 -2.29 16.78 -1.13
C ASP A 469 -0.82 16.52 -1.49
N HIS A 470 0.11 16.59 -0.52
CA HIS A 470 1.52 16.26 -0.74
C HIS A 470 1.81 14.76 -0.46
N VAL A 471 0.91 14.05 0.24
CA VAL A 471 1.12 12.67 0.71
C VAL A 471 0.53 11.66 -0.28
N GLU A 472 1.35 10.74 -0.79
CA GLU A 472 0.95 9.51 -1.48
C GLU A 472 1.40 8.27 -0.66
N ARG A 473 1.08 7.06 -1.12
CA ARG A 473 1.58 5.82 -0.52
C ARG A 473 3.12 5.77 -0.61
N TYR A 474 3.77 5.56 0.52
CA TYR A 474 5.22 5.58 0.76
C TYR A 474 5.99 6.89 0.46
N ILE A 475 5.48 7.77 -0.41
CA ILE A 475 6.20 8.98 -0.86
C ILE A 475 5.48 10.30 -0.56
N LEU A 476 6.29 11.36 -0.49
CA LEU A 476 5.85 12.75 -0.45
C LEU A 476 6.11 13.36 -1.83
N HIS A 477 5.07 13.87 -2.51
CA HIS A 477 5.19 14.43 -3.86
C HIS A 477 6.21 15.58 -3.93
N PRO A 478 6.89 15.75 -5.08
CA PRO A 478 7.64 16.97 -5.38
C PRO A 478 6.75 18.20 -5.25
N THR A 479 7.33 19.29 -4.76
CA THR A 479 6.72 20.62 -4.64
C THR A 479 5.99 21.01 -5.93
N THR A 480 6.68 20.91 -7.05
CA THR A 480 6.21 21.24 -8.41
C THR A 480 4.91 20.55 -8.89
N LYS A 481 4.44 19.47 -8.24
CA LYS A 481 3.15 18.82 -8.54
C LYS A 481 1.99 19.37 -7.69
N SER A 482 2.27 20.26 -6.71
CA SER A 482 1.28 20.89 -5.82
C SER A 482 1.02 22.36 -6.20
N LYS A 483 -0.23 22.81 -6.05
CA LYS A 483 -0.58 24.25 -6.12
C LYS A 483 -0.46 24.98 -4.77
N ARG A 484 0.03 24.30 -3.72
CA ARG A 484 -0.04 24.75 -2.31
C ARG A 484 1.23 24.50 -1.50
N ASP A 485 2.38 24.62 -2.16
CA ASP A 485 3.66 24.64 -1.46
C ASP A 485 3.75 25.74 -0.40
N GLY A 486 4.75 25.57 0.47
CA GLY A 486 5.11 26.55 1.47
C GLY A 486 6.14 26.00 2.45
N PHE A 487 6.72 26.92 3.20
CA PHE A 487 7.70 26.69 4.24
C PHE A 487 7.29 27.50 5.48
N ILE A 488 7.91 27.25 6.62
CA ILE A 488 7.60 27.95 7.88
C ILE A 488 8.65 29.03 8.19
N GLU A 489 8.19 30.27 8.34
CA GLU A 489 9.05 31.46 8.53
C GLU A 489 9.24 31.78 10.03
N GLU A 490 10.12 31.03 10.70
CA GLU A 490 10.44 31.15 12.14
C GLU A 490 10.76 32.60 12.57
N SER A 491 11.41 33.38 11.70
CA SER A 491 11.80 34.78 11.94
C SER A 491 10.63 35.72 12.22
N ARG A 492 9.40 35.38 11.83
CA ARG A 492 8.20 36.19 12.13
C ARG A 492 7.63 35.99 13.53
N PHE A 493 7.98 34.91 14.22
CA PHE A 493 7.35 34.53 15.50
C PHE A 493 8.34 34.19 16.63
N GLY A 494 9.63 33.98 16.33
CA GLY A 494 10.68 33.83 17.35
C GLY A 494 10.40 32.72 18.36
N GLU A 495 10.58 33.01 19.65
CA GLU A 495 10.36 32.05 20.74
C GLU A 495 8.94 31.47 20.77
N LYS A 496 7.94 32.23 20.30
CA LYS A 496 6.53 31.82 20.25
C LYS A 496 6.28 30.66 19.28
N PHE A 497 7.20 30.39 18.36
CA PHE A 497 7.16 29.21 17.50
C PHE A 497 7.71 27.95 18.21
N ARG A 498 8.77 28.12 19.01
CA ARG A 498 9.42 27.01 19.75
C ARG A 498 8.63 26.57 20.99
N SER A 499 7.75 27.42 21.51
CA SER A 499 6.82 27.09 22.59
C SER A 499 5.51 26.42 22.12
N LEU A 500 5.34 26.15 20.83
CA LEU A 500 4.20 25.36 20.33
C LEU A 500 4.23 23.94 20.96
N PRO A 501 3.11 23.43 21.53
CA PRO A 501 3.11 22.16 22.29
C PRO A 501 3.59 20.90 21.54
N LYS A 502 3.63 20.95 20.20
CA LYS A 502 4.06 19.85 19.31
C LYS A 502 5.38 20.14 18.59
N PHE A 503 6.09 21.24 18.91
CA PHE A 503 7.35 21.58 18.24
C PHE A 503 8.40 20.47 18.39
N LYS A 504 8.44 19.79 19.54
CA LYS A 504 9.37 18.66 19.74
C LYS A 504 9.07 17.47 18.82
N ASP A 505 7.80 17.24 18.47
CA ASP A 505 7.39 16.17 17.57
C ASP A 505 8.00 16.33 16.17
N SER A 506 8.23 17.59 15.71
CA SER A 506 8.75 17.87 14.37
C SER A 506 10.24 17.53 14.20
N LEU A 507 10.97 17.32 15.30
CA LEU A 507 12.41 17.02 15.30
C LEU A 507 12.75 15.55 14.95
N ASN A 508 11.73 14.73 14.74
CA ASN A 508 11.87 13.27 14.61
C ASN A 508 11.56 12.75 13.20
N PHE A 509 11.71 11.43 12.99
CA PHE A 509 11.08 10.78 11.84
C PHE A 509 9.59 10.56 12.14
N ARG A 510 8.71 11.00 11.24
CA ARG A 510 7.26 10.86 11.36
C ARG A 510 6.71 10.07 10.17
N ILE A 511 5.74 9.20 10.45
CA ILE A 511 4.79 8.72 9.43
C ILE A 511 3.74 9.80 9.28
N VAL A 512 3.37 10.17 8.06
CA VAL A 512 2.30 11.14 7.77
C VAL A 512 1.26 10.52 6.87
N GLY A 513 -0.03 10.69 7.21
CA GLY A 513 -1.16 10.22 6.40
C GLY A 513 -2.15 11.34 6.08
N ARG A 514 -2.67 11.35 4.84
CA ARG A 514 -3.70 12.30 4.38
C ARG A 514 -4.98 12.20 5.24
N GLN A 515 -5.52 13.33 5.72
CA GLN A 515 -6.84 13.31 6.41
C GLN A 515 -8.02 13.24 5.45
N VAL A 516 -7.87 13.63 4.17
CA VAL A 516 -8.96 13.59 3.17
C VAL A 516 -8.76 12.41 2.23
N SER A 517 -9.70 11.48 2.23
CA SER A 517 -9.71 10.31 1.35
C SER A 517 -11.16 9.87 1.10
N TYR A 518 -11.70 10.28 -0.04
CA TYR A 518 -13.02 9.92 -0.54
C TYR A 518 -13.21 8.40 -0.63
N LEU A 519 -14.46 7.94 -0.55
CA LEU A 519 -14.82 6.51 -0.41
C LEU A 519 -14.59 5.69 -1.69
N ASP A 520 -14.65 6.34 -2.84
CA ASP A 520 -14.47 5.83 -4.20
C ASP A 520 -13.03 5.41 -4.55
N LYS A 521 -12.02 6.12 -4.03
CA LYS A 521 -10.60 5.94 -4.37
C LYS A 521 -10.18 4.46 -4.31
N LYS A 522 -9.34 4.00 -5.27
CA LYS A 522 -8.77 2.63 -5.27
C LYS A 522 -8.06 2.27 -3.95
N ARG A 523 -7.35 3.22 -3.34
CA ARG A 523 -6.77 3.11 -1.98
C ARG A 523 -7.09 4.38 -1.19
N ARG A 524 -7.26 4.23 0.13
CA ARG A 524 -7.68 5.33 1.02
C ARG A 524 -6.72 5.55 2.17
N LEU A 525 -6.06 4.49 2.64
CA LEU A 525 -4.87 4.56 3.48
C LEU A 525 -3.66 4.81 2.58
N ASP A 526 -3.15 6.05 2.65
CA ASP A 526 -1.93 6.49 2.01
C ASP A 526 -1.08 7.21 3.05
N PHE A 527 0.03 6.58 3.43
CA PHE A 527 0.99 7.09 4.39
C PHE A 527 2.39 7.15 3.78
N CYS A 528 3.17 8.18 4.11
CA CYS A 528 4.58 8.29 3.74
C CYS A 528 5.45 8.50 4.99
N LEU A 529 6.76 8.25 4.85
CA LEU A 529 7.75 8.69 5.83
C LEU A 529 8.16 10.14 5.54
N ILE A 530 8.34 10.95 6.58
CA ILE A 530 8.94 12.28 6.50
C ILE A 530 10.15 12.37 7.44
N ASP A 531 11.12 13.17 7.03
CA ASP A 531 12.32 13.50 7.79
C ASP A 531 12.04 14.53 8.91
N PRO A 532 12.97 14.69 9.87
CA PRO A 532 13.01 15.82 10.81
C PRO A 532 12.88 17.20 10.16
N ASP A 533 12.54 18.20 10.99
CA ASP A 533 12.40 19.64 10.65
C ASP A 533 11.33 19.99 9.59
N SER A 534 10.64 19.00 9.02
CA SER A 534 9.43 19.18 8.21
C SER A 534 8.18 19.31 9.07
N PHE A 535 7.33 20.30 8.81
CA PHE A 535 6.13 20.59 9.60
C PHE A 535 4.86 20.12 8.90
N VAL A 536 3.91 19.55 9.64
CA VAL A 536 2.68 18.96 9.10
C VAL A 536 1.48 19.85 9.43
N GLY A 537 0.76 20.26 8.39
CA GLY A 537 -0.49 21.01 8.55
C GLY A 537 -1.65 20.15 9.04
N ASN A 538 -2.66 20.77 9.63
CA ASN A 538 -3.93 20.17 10.08
C ASN A 538 -4.79 19.47 8.99
N SER A 539 -4.27 19.24 7.79
CA SER A 539 -4.85 18.39 6.73
C SER A 539 -4.25 16.97 6.69
N CYS A 540 -3.35 16.65 7.62
CA CYS A 540 -2.77 15.33 7.82
C CYS A 540 -2.82 14.87 9.28
N ASN A 541 -2.70 13.56 9.44
CA ASN A 541 -2.33 12.88 10.68
C ASN A 541 -0.82 12.61 10.66
N TYR A 542 -0.17 12.51 11.82
CA TYR A 542 1.18 11.96 11.94
C TYR A 542 1.32 10.97 13.10
N LEU A 543 2.30 10.08 12.98
CA LEU A 543 2.68 9.10 14.00
C LEU A 543 4.20 9.03 14.16
N TYR A 544 4.68 8.83 15.38
CA TYR A 544 6.09 8.54 15.70
C TYR A 544 6.20 7.82 17.06
N PHE A 545 7.29 7.10 17.30
CA PHE A 545 7.61 6.51 18.61
C PHE A 545 8.44 7.49 19.44
N LYS A 546 8.19 7.64 20.75
CA LYS A 546 9.03 8.49 21.61
C LYS A 546 10.44 7.91 21.74
N SER A 547 10.60 6.57 21.65
CA SER A 547 11.91 5.93 21.61
C SER A 547 12.76 6.29 20.38
N ASP A 548 12.15 6.93 19.37
CA ASP A 548 12.85 7.42 18.18
C ASP A 548 13.34 8.88 18.29
N ASP A 549 13.23 9.50 19.48
CA ASP A 549 13.63 10.89 19.72
C ASP A 549 15.11 11.16 19.38
N GLY A 550 15.36 12.07 18.44
CA GLY A 550 16.69 12.45 17.97
C GLY A 550 17.43 11.39 17.13
N GLN A 551 16.79 10.30 16.71
CA GLN A 551 17.45 9.30 15.86
C GLN A 551 17.77 9.85 14.46
N LYS A 552 18.99 9.57 13.95
CA LYS A 552 19.46 10.01 12.61
C LYS A 552 18.90 9.18 11.44
N LYS A 553 18.02 8.22 11.70
CA LYS A 553 17.34 7.34 10.74
C LYS A 553 16.00 6.90 11.33
N PRO A 554 15.00 6.53 10.51
CA PRO A 554 13.79 5.89 11.01
C PRO A 554 14.12 4.52 11.64
N SER A 555 13.41 4.14 12.70
CA SER A 555 13.59 2.83 13.32
C SER A 555 12.90 1.72 12.51
N LYS A 556 13.34 0.46 12.75
CA LYS A 556 12.66 -0.72 12.18
C LYS A 556 11.18 -0.79 12.61
N LYS A 557 10.82 -0.30 13.80
CA LYS A 557 9.42 -0.25 14.27
C LYS A 557 8.61 0.76 13.48
N LEU A 558 9.14 1.96 13.26
CA LEU A 558 8.51 3.01 12.45
C LEU A 558 8.33 2.56 10.98
N LEU A 559 9.36 1.94 10.39
CA LEU A 559 9.29 1.36 9.05
C LEU A 559 8.26 0.22 8.96
N SER A 560 8.18 -0.65 9.95
CA SER A 560 7.19 -1.73 9.97
C SER A 560 5.76 -1.21 10.08
N LEU A 561 5.54 -0.22 10.95
CA LEU A 561 4.25 0.45 11.10
C LEU A 561 3.81 1.12 9.79
N LEU A 562 4.74 1.78 9.08
CA LEU A 562 4.46 2.37 7.76
C LEU A 562 4.07 1.33 6.71
N GLY A 563 4.70 0.15 6.71
CA GLY A 563 4.30 -0.98 5.88
C GLY A 563 2.89 -1.46 6.19
N ILE A 564 2.64 -1.81 7.46
CA ILE A 564 1.32 -2.26 7.95
C ILE A 564 0.22 -1.26 7.61
N LEU A 565 0.46 0.05 7.81
CA LEU A 565 -0.48 1.13 7.49
C LEU A 565 -0.79 1.27 5.99
N ASN A 566 0.14 0.87 5.11
CA ASN A 566 -0.02 0.89 3.65
C ASN A 566 -0.39 -0.48 3.05
N SER A 567 -0.56 -1.51 3.88
CA SER A 567 -0.92 -2.87 3.44
C SER A 567 -2.35 -2.95 2.88
N SER A 568 -2.64 -3.98 2.09
CA SER A 568 -4.01 -4.28 1.63
C SER A 568 -4.86 -4.95 2.70
N ILE A 569 -4.24 -5.57 3.70
CA ILE A 569 -4.90 -6.15 4.88
C ILE A 569 -5.56 -5.06 5.73
N LEU A 570 -4.82 -3.98 6.05
CA LEU A 570 -5.36 -2.89 6.86
C LEU A 570 -6.28 -1.95 6.06
N GLU A 571 -5.99 -1.72 4.77
CA GLU A 571 -6.90 -1.03 3.84
C GLU A 571 -8.27 -1.74 3.77
N TRP A 572 -8.29 -3.08 3.75
CA TRP A 572 -9.51 -3.87 3.85
C TRP A 572 -10.22 -3.67 5.18
N TYR A 573 -9.53 -3.93 6.31
CA TYR A 573 -10.09 -3.79 7.65
C TYR A 573 -10.69 -2.39 7.89
N PHE A 574 -10.02 -1.34 7.42
CA PHE A 574 -10.52 0.04 7.47
C PHE A 574 -11.83 0.23 6.67
N ARG A 575 -11.91 -0.31 5.45
CA ARG A 575 -13.11 -0.21 4.59
C ARG A 575 -14.34 -0.92 5.14
N LEU A 576 -14.17 -1.94 5.99
CA LEU A 576 -15.27 -2.67 6.60
C LEU A 576 -16.18 -1.76 7.44
N TYR A 577 -15.59 -0.76 8.11
CA TYR A 577 -16.25 0.08 9.11
C TYR A 577 -16.23 1.58 8.81
N ASN A 578 -15.29 2.09 8.00
CA ASN A 578 -15.25 3.51 7.67
C ASN A 578 -16.35 3.90 6.66
N SER A 579 -17.05 4.97 6.99
CA SER A 579 -18.21 5.51 6.27
C SER A 579 -18.05 7.00 5.92
N ASN A 580 -16.84 7.54 6.02
CA ASN A 580 -16.57 8.98 6.03
C ASN A 580 -15.42 9.28 5.07
N ASN A 581 -15.44 10.40 4.34
CA ASN A 581 -14.36 10.83 3.42
C ASN A 581 -13.06 11.28 4.08
N HIS A 582 -12.84 10.84 5.31
CA HIS A 582 -11.68 11.12 6.10
C HIS A 582 -11.07 9.85 6.67
N VAL A 583 -9.75 9.90 6.88
CA VAL A 583 -9.02 8.98 7.77
C VAL A 583 -8.70 9.78 9.02
N ALA A 584 -9.49 9.63 10.07
CA ALA A 584 -9.37 10.44 11.28
C ALA A 584 -8.42 9.83 12.32
N ASN A 585 -7.80 10.65 13.17
CA ASN A 585 -6.90 10.17 14.23
C ASN A 585 -7.55 9.11 15.14
N TYR A 586 -8.85 9.22 15.44
CA TYR A 586 -9.55 8.24 16.29
C TYR A 586 -9.74 6.88 15.61
N GLU A 587 -9.71 6.82 14.28
CA GLU A 587 -9.79 5.58 13.51
C GLU A 587 -8.43 4.91 13.50
N ILE A 588 -7.38 5.67 13.16
CA ILE A 588 -5.97 5.24 13.25
C ILE A 588 -5.65 4.74 14.66
N ALA A 589 -6.17 5.41 15.69
CA ALA A 589 -5.98 5.01 17.10
C ALA A 589 -6.59 3.64 17.42
N ASN A 590 -7.56 3.17 16.64
CA ASN A 590 -8.21 1.87 16.78
C ASN A 590 -7.77 0.86 15.72
N PHE A 591 -6.75 1.14 14.91
CA PHE A 591 -6.13 0.13 14.04
C PHE A 591 -5.35 -0.88 14.90
N PRO A 592 -5.70 -2.18 14.88
CA PRO A 592 -4.86 -3.25 15.42
C PRO A 592 -3.58 -3.34 14.60
N VAL A 593 -2.41 -3.48 15.23
CA VAL A 593 -1.13 -3.59 14.52
C VAL A 593 -0.27 -4.72 15.07
N CYS A 594 0.21 -5.57 14.18
CA CYS A 594 1.02 -6.77 14.47
C CYS A 594 2.49 -6.46 14.83
N LEU A 595 2.76 -5.36 15.55
CA LEU A 595 4.11 -4.85 15.86
C LEU A 595 4.97 -5.74 16.77
N ASP A 596 4.37 -6.76 17.38
CA ASP A 596 5.03 -7.76 18.22
C ASP A 596 5.30 -9.09 17.47
N SER A 597 4.94 -9.18 16.18
CA SER A 597 5.14 -10.35 15.32
C SER A 597 6.60 -10.57 14.92
N GLU A 598 7.04 -11.83 14.77
CA GLU A 598 8.42 -12.16 14.38
C GLU A 598 8.80 -11.66 12.98
N PHE A 599 7.82 -11.47 12.09
CA PHE A 599 8.03 -10.98 10.72
C PHE A 599 8.41 -9.50 10.64
N ILE A 600 8.32 -8.74 11.74
CA ILE A 600 8.57 -7.30 11.79
C ILE A 600 9.90 -6.83 11.17
N PRO A 601 11.07 -7.49 11.38
CA PRO A 601 12.31 -7.13 10.70
C PRO A 601 12.26 -7.27 9.16
N LEU A 602 11.37 -8.12 8.64
CA LEU A 602 11.17 -8.36 7.21
C LEU A 602 10.08 -7.44 6.61
N ILE A 603 9.07 -7.07 7.41
CA ILE A 603 8.11 -6.00 7.10
C ILE A 603 8.85 -4.64 7.00
N ALA A 604 9.72 -4.32 7.95
CA ALA A 604 10.58 -3.12 7.88
C ALA A 604 11.37 -3.07 6.56
N LYS A 605 12.02 -4.18 6.20
CA LYS A 605 12.89 -4.29 5.03
C LYS A 605 12.11 -4.25 3.71
N SER A 606 10.93 -4.87 3.63
CA SER A 606 10.04 -4.74 2.45
C SER A 606 9.50 -3.31 2.32
N THR A 607 9.22 -2.63 3.45
CA THR A 607 8.87 -1.21 3.44
C THR A 607 10.02 -0.34 2.94
N GLU A 608 11.27 -0.60 3.34
CA GLU A 608 12.45 0.11 2.81
C GLU A 608 12.56 -0.02 1.27
N PHE A 609 12.32 -1.22 0.72
CA PHE A 609 12.28 -1.42 -0.73
C PHE A 609 11.12 -0.68 -1.41
N LEU A 610 9.91 -0.72 -0.84
CA LEU A 610 8.74 -0.01 -1.39
C LEU A 610 8.91 1.52 -1.35
N ILE A 611 9.49 2.08 -0.28
CA ILE A 611 9.87 3.51 -0.21
C ILE A 611 10.91 3.88 -1.26
N GLY A 612 11.82 2.95 -1.61
CA GLY A 612 12.77 3.14 -2.70
C GLY A 612 12.05 3.16 -4.06
N ALA A 613 11.39 2.06 -4.41
CA ALA A 613 10.81 1.87 -5.74
C ALA A 613 9.67 2.84 -6.07
N TYR A 614 8.86 3.27 -5.08
CA TYR A 614 7.85 4.31 -5.31
C TYR A 614 8.44 5.70 -5.65
N LYS A 615 9.72 5.96 -5.35
CA LYS A 615 10.39 7.24 -5.68
C LYS A 615 10.91 7.29 -7.13
N GLU A 616 10.89 6.18 -7.85
CA GLU A 616 11.35 6.13 -9.24
C GLU A 616 10.18 6.43 -10.19
N GLU A 617 10.41 7.36 -11.13
CA GLU A 617 9.47 7.67 -12.23
C GLU A 617 10.21 7.39 -13.56
N PRO A 618 9.70 6.52 -14.45
CA PRO A 618 8.48 5.71 -14.32
C PRO A 618 8.58 4.61 -13.26
N ARG A 619 7.43 4.19 -12.73
CA ARG A 619 7.32 3.11 -11.73
C ARG A 619 7.49 1.74 -12.42
N ASP A 620 8.36 0.90 -11.89
CA ASP A 620 8.64 -0.45 -12.39
C ASP A 620 7.45 -1.41 -12.16
N GLU A 621 7.19 -2.31 -13.11
CA GLU A 621 6.17 -3.36 -12.98
C GLU A 621 6.53 -4.36 -11.87
N SER A 622 7.84 -4.54 -11.57
CA SER A 622 8.32 -5.38 -10.45
C SER A 622 7.83 -4.92 -9.07
N ILE A 623 7.32 -3.69 -8.95
CA ILE A 623 6.70 -3.19 -7.72
C ILE A 623 5.47 -4.02 -7.34
N SER A 624 4.69 -4.53 -8.31
CA SER A 624 3.54 -5.39 -7.98
C SER A 624 3.97 -6.63 -7.19
N ASP A 625 5.10 -7.21 -7.56
CA ASP A 625 5.64 -8.42 -6.93
C ASP A 625 6.12 -8.13 -5.50
N ILE A 626 6.78 -6.99 -5.27
CA ILE A 626 7.19 -6.57 -3.91
C ILE A 626 5.96 -6.20 -3.05
N GLU A 627 4.91 -5.62 -3.64
CA GLU A 627 3.64 -5.36 -2.95
C GLU A 627 2.86 -6.63 -2.63
N ASP A 628 2.82 -7.58 -3.56
CA ASP A 628 2.16 -8.87 -3.37
C ASP A 628 2.84 -9.67 -2.25
N PHE A 629 4.18 -9.59 -2.16
CA PHE A 629 4.94 -10.11 -1.02
C PHE A 629 4.59 -9.40 0.29
N HIS A 630 4.60 -8.08 0.28
CA HIS A 630 4.41 -7.27 1.47
C HIS A 630 3.00 -7.44 2.05
N ASP A 631 1.97 -7.48 1.20
CA ASP A 631 0.58 -7.70 1.61
C ASP A 631 0.38 -9.13 2.17
N ALA A 632 1.02 -10.14 1.58
CA ALA A 632 1.02 -11.50 2.13
C ALA A 632 1.75 -11.58 3.48
N LEU A 633 2.94 -10.98 3.59
CA LEU A 633 3.76 -10.97 4.80
C LEU A 633 3.06 -10.26 5.96
N VAL A 634 2.40 -9.12 5.70
CA VAL A 634 1.56 -8.45 6.70
C VAL A 634 0.36 -9.33 7.06
N GLY A 635 -0.23 -10.04 6.09
CA GLY A 635 -1.32 -10.99 6.34
C GLY A 635 -0.93 -12.13 7.29
N VAL A 636 0.21 -12.78 7.06
CA VAL A 636 0.71 -13.83 7.97
C VAL A 636 1.11 -13.26 9.33
N ALA A 637 1.60 -12.02 9.39
CA ALA A 637 1.87 -11.33 10.66
C ALA A 637 0.60 -11.00 11.47
N TYR A 638 -0.59 -11.04 10.86
CA TYR A 638 -1.91 -11.01 11.52
C TYR A 638 -2.49 -12.41 11.78
N ASP A 639 -1.65 -13.46 11.73
CA ASP A 639 -2.00 -14.88 11.87
C ASP A 639 -3.09 -15.35 10.89
N LEU A 640 -3.25 -14.70 9.74
CA LEU A 640 -4.29 -15.00 8.74
C LEU A 640 -3.82 -16.11 7.79
N THR A 641 -4.63 -17.16 7.63
CA THR A 641 -4.30 -18.23 6.68
C THR A 641 -4.33 -17.73 5.23
N PRO A 642 -3.70 -18.44 4.27
CA PRO A 642 -3.71 -18.03 2.86
C PRO A 642 -5.12 -17.90 2.27
N ILE A 643 -6.06 -18.74 2.72
CA ILE A 643 -7.48 -18.67 2.33
C ILE A 643 -8.12 -17.37 2.84
N MET A 644 -7.83 -16.96 4.09
CA MET A 644 -8.31 -15.69 4.64
C MET A 644 -7.76 -14.49 3.88
N ILE A 645 -6.45 -14.50 3.58
CA ILE A 645 -5.78 -13.48 2.77
C ILE A 645 -6.38 -13.45 1.34
N GLY A 646 -6.70 -14.60 0.77
CA GLY A 646 -7.40 -14.72 -0.52
C GLY A 646 -8.80 -14.09 -0.50
N ASN A 647 -9.54 -14.21 0.60
CA ASN A 647 -10.86 -13.59 0.78
C ASN A 647 -10.77 -12.06 0.97
N ILE A 648 -9.69 -11.57 1.59
CA ILE A 648 -9.36 -10.14 1.64
C ILE A 648 -9.06 -9.62 0.23
N MET A 649 -8.18 -10.29 -0.51
CA MET A 649 -7.74 -9.81 -1.82
C MET A 649 -8.85 -9.85 -2.89
N GLU A 650 -9.79 -10.80 -2.81
CA GLU A 650 -11.04 -10.79 -3.60
C GLU A 650 -11.90 -9.52 -3.38
N SER A 651 -11.75 -8.89 -2.22
CA SER A 651 -12.47 -7.66 -1.86
C SER A 651 -11.74 -6.37 -2.25
N ILE A 652 -10.41 -6.42 -2.46
CA ILE A 652 -9.55 -5.22 -2.66
C ILE A 652 -8.94 -5.16 -4.05
N ASP A 653 -8.31 -6.24 -4.53
CA ASP A 653 -7.73 -6.30 -5.86
C ASP A 653 -7.68 -7.77 -6.34
N PRO A 654 -8.79 -8.29 -6.94
CA PRO A 654 -8.87 -9.66 -7.41
C PRO A 654 -7.75 -10.07 -8.38
N LYS A 655 -7.17 -9.12 -9.11
CA LYS A 655 -6.05 -9.35 -10.06
C LYS A 655 -4.73 -9.68 -9.36
N ARG A 656 -4.62 -9.37 -8.06
CA ARG A 656 -3.46 -9.63 -7.20
C ARG A 656 -3.64 -10.91 -6.38
N LYS A 657 -4.89 -11.26 -6.01
CA LYS A 657 -5.25 -12.40 -5.16
C LYS A 657 -4.41 -13.66 -5.39
N GLY A 658 -4.36 -14.19 -6.62
CA GLY A 658 -3.68 -15.45 -6.91
C GLY A 658 -2.17 -15.44 -6.57
N ARG A 659 -1.50 -14.30 -6.74
CA ARG A 659 -0.10 -14.15 -6.33
C ARG A 659 0.00 -14.04 -4.81
N VAL A 660 -0.73 -13.11 -4.19
CA VAL A 660 -0.72 -12.88 -2.72
C VAL A 660 -1.04 -14.15 -1.91
N VAL A 661 -1.91 -15.03 -2.41
CA VAL A 661 -2.19 -16.33 -1.77
C VAL A 661 -1.00 -17.29 -1.86
N ASN A 662 -0.40 -17.47 -3.05
CA ASN A 662 0.79 -18.30 -3.26
C ASN A 662 1.96 -17.88 -2.33
N PHE A 663 2.16 -16.57 -2.14
CA PHE A 663 3.08 -16.05 -1.13
C PHE A 663 2.74 -16.47 0.30
N ALA A 664 1.48 -16.31 0.70
CA ALA A 664 1.05 -16.60 2.06
C ALA A 664 1.22 -18.08 2.37
N GLU A 665 1.00 -18.97 1.38
CA GLU A 665 1.28 -20.41 1.45
C GLU A 665 2.77 -20.65 1.71
N HIS A 666 3.66 -20.10 0.89
CA HIS A 666 5.12 -20.20 1.10
C HIS A 666 5.56 -19.69 2.48
N ILE A 667 5.05 -18.54 2.94
CA ILE A 667 5.40 -18.01 4.27
C ILE A 667 4.89 -18.93 5.40
N HIS A 668 3.68 -19.51 5.28
CA HIS A 668 3.13 -20.45 6.26
C HIS A 668 3.91 -21.77 6.35
N GLU A 669 4.43 -22.27 5.23
CA GLU A 669 5.23 -23.51 5.20
C GLU A 669 6.62 -23.36 5.86
N GLY A 670 6.97 -22.16 6.35
CA GLY A 670 8.33 -21.82 6.74
C GLY A 670 9.27 -21.60 5.54
N ASN A 671 8.76 -21.70 4.32
CA ASN A 671 9.43 -21.34 3.06
C ASN A 671 9.48 -19.80 2.90
N LEU A 672 9.93 -19.12 3.97
CA LEU A 672 10.03 -17.67 4.12
C LEU A 672 10.78 -17.08 2.90
N PRO A 673 10.09 -16.39 1.96
CA PRO A 673 10.66 -16.13 0.66
C PRO A 673 11.51 -14.84 0.71
N LEU A 674 12.67 -14.94 1.36
CA LEU A 674 13.81 -14.04 1.13
C LEU A 674 14.17 -13.97 -0.36
N ASP A 675 13.90 -15.05 -1.09
CA ASP A 675 14.00 -15.11 -2.56
C ASP A 675 12.92 -14.28 -3.27
N PHE A 676 11.68 -14.16 -2.77
CA PHE A 676 10.69 -13.34 -3.49
C PHE A 676 10.88 -11.83 -3.29
N MET A 677 11.72 -11.37 -2.35
CA MET A 677 12.29 -10.01 -2.51
C MET A 677 13.00 -9.81 -3.86
N LYS A 678 13.31 -10.88 -4.63
CA LYS A 678 13.93 -10.96 -5.98
C LYS A 678 13.04 -11.79 -6.96
N SER A 679 11.80 -12.13 -6.57
CA SER A 679 10.78 -12.95 -7.27
C SER A 679 10.98 -14.49 -7.31
N ASP A 680 10.05 -15.21 -7.98
CA ASP A 680 10.21 -16.60 -8.42
C ASP A 680 11.45 -16.82 -9.32
N HIS A 681 12.08 -15.73 -9.80
CA HIS A 681 13.50 -15.76 -10.12
C HIS A 681 14.32 -15.90 -8.83
N TRP A 682 14.59 -17.14 -8.44
CA TRP A 682 15.73 -17.54 -7.61
C TRP A 682 16.89 -16.57 -7.85
N PHE A 683 17.34 -15.82 -6.84
CA PHE A 683 17.93 -14.51 -7.15
C PHE A 683 19.10 -14.62 -8.15
N ASN A 684 19.08 -13.80 -9.21
CA ASN A 684 19.97 -13.87 -10.38
C ASN A 684 19.69 -15.01 -11.40
N HIS A 685 18.51 -15.66 -11.39
CA HIS A 685 18.14 -16.73 -12.33
C HIS A 685 17.53 -16.21 -13.66
N TYR A 686 18.31 -15.42 -14.38
CA TYR A 686 18.00 -14.94 -15.73
C TYR A 686 19.21 -15.13 -16.67
N VAL A 687 19.00 -14.97 -17.98
CA VAL A 687 20.01 -15.13 -19.04
C VAL A 687 20.01 -13.93 -19.98
N SER A 688 21.18 -13.60 -20.56
CA SER A 688 21.26 -12.57 -21.61
C SER A 688 20.60 -13.05 -22.92
N THR A 689 20.01 -12.13 -23.67
CA THR A 689 19.54 -12.38 -25.05
C THR A 689 20.72 -12.80 -25.95
N LEU A 690 20.46 -13.72 -26.87
CA LEU A 690 21.42 -14.24 -27.84
C LEU A 690 21.10 -13.72 -29.25
N SER A 691 22.14 -13.46 -30.04
CA SER A 691 21.97 -13.10 -31.46
C SER A 691 21.33 -14.25 -32.24
N ASP A 692 20.67 -13.96 -33.37
CA ASP A 692 20.03 -15.00 -34.18
C ASP A 692 21.04 -16.06 -34.68
N LEU A 693 22.28 -15.63 -34.95
CA LEU A 693 23.39 -16.52 -35.29
C LEU A 693 23.81 -17.40 -34.11
N ASP A 694 23.89 -16.87 -32.88
CA ASP A 694 24.15 -17.67 -31.68
C ASP A 694 22.99 -18.63 -31.37
N GLN A 695 21.74 -18.20 -31.60
CA GLN A 695 20.56 -19.04 -31.43
C GLN A 695 20.50 -20.17 -32.45
N GLU A 696 20.88 -19.91 -33.71
CA GLU A 696 21.02 -20.95 -34.74
C GLU A 696 22.12 -21.93 -34.37
N ILE A 697 23.32 -21.44 -34.03
CA ILE A 697 24.45 -22.26 -33.59
C ILE A 697 24.06 -23.21 -32.44
N ILE A 698 23.37 -22.73 -31.40
CA ILE A 698 23.03 -23.55 -30.22
C ILE A 698 22.14 -24.76 -30.56
N LYS A 699 21.28 -24.68 -31.59
CA LYS A 699 20.38 -25.78 -31.99
C LYS A 699 21.16 -27.03 -32.41
N HIS A 700 22.26 -26.84 -33.12
CA HIS A 700 23.09 -27.93 -33.67
C HIS A 700 23.96 -28.62 -32.62
N VAL A 701 24.25 -27.97 -31.50
CA VAL A 701 25.14 -28.53 -30.46
C VAL A 701 24.38 -29.50 -29.53
N PRO A 702 24.65 -30.82 -29.56
CA PRO A 702 24.01 -31.81 -28.69
C PRO A 702 24.55 -31.76 -27.25
N GLN A 703 24.00 -32.57 -26.33
CA GLN A 703 24.47 -32.61 -24.95
C GLN A 703 25.94 -33.07 -24.86
N GLY A 704 26.80 -32.22 -24.33
CA GLY A 704 28.25 -32.44 -24.28
C GLY A 704 29.01 -32.16 -25.59
N GLY A 705 28.31 -31.81 -26.68
CA GLY A 705 28.89 -31.39 -27.95
C GLY A 705 29.56 -30.00 -27.90
N ASN A 706 30.13 -29.58 -29.01
CA ASN A 706 30.88 -28.33 -29.18
C ASN A 706 30.78 -27.77 -30.62
N TRP A 707 31.67 -26.83 -30.98
CA TRP A 707 31.71 -26.22 -32.31
C TRP A 707 31.82 -27.23 -33.49
N GLN A 708 32.36 -28.43 -33.24
CA GLN A 708 32.48 -29.49 -34.24
C GLN A 708 31.13 -30.07 -34.71
N ASP A 709 30.08 -29.97 -33.89
CA ASP A 709 28.73 -30.45 -34.22
C ASP A 709 27.94 -29.46 -35.11
N ILE A 710 28.49 -28.27 -35.38
CA ILE A 710 27.82 -27.22 -36.16
C ILE A 710 28.11 -27.41 -37.66
N PRO A 711 27.10 -27.40 -38.57
CA PRO A 711 27.28 -27.52 -40.02
C PRO A 711 28.16 -26.41 -40.65
N GLU A 712 28.76 -26.64 -41.83
CA GLU A 712 29.63 -25.64 -42.47
C GLU A 712 28.85 -24.44 -43.06
N GLU A 713 27.58 -24.65 -43.36
CA GLU A 713 26.62 -23.69 -43.94
C GLU A 713 26.25 -22.55 -42.98
N VAL A 714 26.43 -22.73 -41.66
CA VAL A 714 26.11 -21.72 -40.64
C VAL A 714 27.07 -20.52 -40.80
N PRO A 715 26.59 -19.30 -41.11
CA PRO A 715 27.41 -18.22 -41.68
C PRO A 715 28.27 -17.44 -40.66
N SER A 716 29.06 -18.16 -39.85
CA SER A 716 29.93 -17.58 -38.82
C SER A 716 31.39 -17.51 -39.28
N GLN A 717 31.93 -16.29 -39.41
CA GLN A 717 33.37 -16.06 -39.65
C GLN A 717 34.23 -16.67 -38.53
N ARG A 718 33.76 -16.62 -37.28
CA ARG A 718 34.46 -17.20 -36.12
C ARG A 718 34.55 -18.72 -36.20
N LEU A 719 33.52 -19.41 -36.69
CA LEU A 719 33.58 -20.86 -36.89
C LEU A 719 34.52 -21.26 -38.03
N ARG A 720 34.56 -20.48 -39.13
CA ARG A 720 35.54 -20.66 -40.20
C ARG A 720 36.98 -20.55 -39.67
N GLN A 721 37.30 -19.49 -38.93
CA GLN A 721 38.60 -19.32 -38.27
C GLN A 721 38.97 -20.47 -37.32
N ILE A 722 38.01 -21.00 -36.55
CA ILE A 722 38.25 -22.14 -35.66
C ILE A 722 38.53 -23.42 -36.48
N ARG A 723 37.78 -23.67 -37.56
CA ARG A 723 37.99 -24.80 -38.48
C ARG A 723 39.33 -24.71 -39.20
N GLU A 724 39.72 -23.53 -39.68
CA GLU A 724 41.01 -23.24 -40.32
C GLU A 724 42.17 -23.53 -39.37
N MET A 725 42.17 -22.93 -38.17
CA MET A 725 43.17 -23.22 -37.13
C MET A 725 43.21 -24.71 -36.73
N SER A 726 42.07 -25.41 -36.80
CA SER A 726 41.97 -26.84 -36.49
C SER A 726 42.41 -27.76 -37.62
N LYS A 727 42.42 -27.28 -38.88
CA LYS A 727 43.01 -27.97 -40.04
C LYS A 727 44.54 -27.79 -40.02
N GLU A 728 45.04 -26.61 -39.63
CA GLU A 728 46.48 -26.33 -39.46
C GLU A 728 47.16 -27.11 -38.32
N ARG A 729 46.52 -27.22 -37.14
CA ARG A 729 47.21 -27.53 -35.86
C ARG A 729 46.66 -28.77 -35.14
N GLY A 730 45.86 -29.58 -35.84
CA GLY A 730 45.05 -30.63 -35.21
C GLY A 730 43.88 -30.05 -34.41
N VAL A 731 43.14 -30.88 -33.67
CA VAL A 731 41.89 -30.48 -33.00
C VAL A 731 42.13 -29.45 -31.89
N VAL A 732 41.84 -28.17 -32.17
CA VAL A 732 42.01 -27.07 -31.20
C VAL A 732 40.70 -26.68 -30.51
N ARG A 733 40.82 -26.26 -29.24
CA ARG A 733 39.79 -25.53 -28.47
C ARG A 733 38.38 -26.18 -28.47
N THR A 734 38.31 -27.49 -28.23
CA THR A 734 37.08 -28.30 -28.11
C THR A 734 36.06 -27.84 -27.05
N THR A 735 36.37 -26.83 -26.24
CA THR A 735 35.43 -26.22 -25.28
C THR A 735 34.55 -25.14 -25.89
N TYR A 736 34.90 -24.56 -27.04
CA TYR A 736 34.14 -23.47 -27.68
C TYR A 736 32.80 -23.92 -28.23
N TYR A 737 31.76 -23.07 -28.07
CA TYR A 737 30.36 -23.39 -28.39
C TYR A 737 29.91 -24.69 -27.72
N GLY A 738 30.44 -24.99 -26.53
CA GLY A 738 30.20 -26.25 -25.84
C GLY A 738 28.89 -26.27 -25.08
N ARG A 739 28.18 -27.40 -25.13
CA ARG A 739 27.04 -27.68 -24.24
C ARG A 739 27.50 -28.46 -23.01
N LEU A 740 26.96 -28.08 -21.85
CA LEU A 740 27.21 -28.79 -20.61
C LEU A 740 26.72 -30.24 -20.70
N ARG A 741 27.41 -31.12 -19.98
CA ARG A 741 27.04 -32.52 -19.78
C ARG A 741 26.31 -32.64 -18.45
N PRO A 742 25.08 -33.17 -18.39
CA PRO A 742 24.38 -33.34 -17.12
C PRO A 742 25.02 -34.42 -16.23
N ASP A 743 25.73 -35.38 -16.82
CA ASP A 743 26.39 -36.52 -16.17
C ASP A 743 27.84 -36.24 -15.72
N GLN A 744 28.31 -35.00 -15.83
CA GLN A 744 29.69 -34.60 -15.54
C GLN A 744 29.74 -33.23 -14.84
N PRO A 745 30.82 -32.88 -14.14
CA PRO A 745 31.06 -31.51 -13.71
C PRO A 745 31.10 -30.53 -14.89
N SER A 746 30.74 -29.28 -14.63
CA SER A 746 30.93 -28.19 -15.59
C SER A 746 32.43 -27.90 -15.82
N TYR A 747 32.76 -27.25 -16.93
CA TYR A 747 34.07 -26.57 -17.06
C TYR A 747 34.07 -25.27 -16.25
N THR A 748 35.25 -24.71 -16.00
CA THR A 748 35.46 -23.43 -15.30
C THR A 748 34.44 -22.37 -15.72
N VAL A 749 33.61 -21.95 -14.76
CA VAL A 749 32.71 -20.80 -14.91
C VAL A 749 33.57 -19.54 -14.98
N ALA A 750 33.55 -18.86 -16.13
CA ALA A 750 34.32 -17.66 -16.42
C ALA A 750 33.40 -16.45 -16.66
N THR A 751 33.94 -15.24 -16.61
CA THR A 751 33.19 -13.96 -16.63
C THR A 751 32.36 -13.67 -17.91
N TYR A 752 32.40 -14.56 -18.91
CA TYR A 752 31.63 -14.48 -20.15
C TYR A 752 30.68 -15.67 -20.36
N TYR A 753 30.19 -16.31 -19.28
CA TYR A 753 29.27 -17.45 -19.36
C TYR A 753 27.93 -17.15 -20.07
N ASN A 754 27.62 -15.89 -20.37
CA ASN A 754 26.47 -15.55 -21.20
C ASN A 754 26.69 -15.77 -22.72
N ARG A 755 27.94 -15.93 -23.18
CA ARG A 755 28.26 -16.12 -24.61
C ARG A 755 28.59 -17.60 -24.91
N PRO A 756 27.92 -18.26 -25.88
CA PRO A 756 28.19 -19.66 -26.19
C PRO A 756 29.58 -19.84 -26.84
N GLY A 757 30.03 -18.89 -27.66
CA GLY A 757 31.35 -18.93 -28.31
C GLY A 757 32.56 -18.77 -27.38
N ASN A 758 32.36 -18.61 -26.06
CA ASN A 758 33.40 -18.35 -25.06
C ASN A 758 33.53 -19.48 -24.01
N GLY A 759 33.38 -20.74 -24.45
CA GLY A 759 33.53 -21.92 -23.60
C GLY A 759 32.29 -22.80 -23.60
N THR A 760 32.19 -23.70 -22.62
CA THR A 760 31.12 -24.70 -22.55
C THR A 760 29.97 -24.16 -21.70
N ASN A 761 29.33 -23.12 -22.24
CA ASN A 761 28.39 -22.26 -21.50
C ASN A 761 26.92 -22.53 -21.83
N ILE A 762 26.62 -23.42 -22.80
CA ILE A 762 25.25 -23.74 -23.21
C ILE A 762 24.62 -24.70 -22.18
N HIS A 763 23.41 -24.40 -21.74
CA HIS A 763 22.68 -25.17 -20.72
C HIS A 763 22.46 -26.63 -21.16
N PRO A 764 22.60 -27.64 -20.27
CA PRO A 764 22.59 -29.05 -20.67
C PRO A 764 21.28 -29.49 -21.35
N TRP A 765 20.15 -28.89 -20.99
CA TRP A 765 18.83 -29.28 -21.49
C TRP A 765 18.10 -28.21 -22.32
N GLU A 766 18.60 -26.97 -22.42
CA GLU A 766 17.81 -25.83 -22.95
C GLU A 766 18.60 -25.02 -23.97
N ASP A 767 17.95 -24.48 -25.01
CA ASP A 767 18.62 -23.72 -26.09
C ASP A 767 18.90 -22.26 -25.66
N ARG A 768 19.84 -22.14 -24.74
CA ARG A 768 20.34 -20.89 -24.14
C ARG A 768 21.69 -21.12 -23.46
N THR A 769 22.37 -20.05 -23.10
CA THR A 769 23.48 -20.10 -22.14
C THR A 769 22.99 -20.27 -20.69
N ILE A 770 23.91 -20.54 -19.76
CA ILE A 770 23.58 -20.65 -18.35
C ILE A 770 23.27 -19.30 -17.70
N SER A 771 22.35 -19.34 -16.73
CA SER A 771 21.92 -18.21 -15.92
C SER A 771 22.97 -17.82 -14.86
N SER A 772 22.87 -16.63 -14.26
CA SER A 772 23.78 -16.24 -13.17
C SER A 772 23.59 -17.08 -11.89
N ARG A 773 22.35 -17.41 -11.50
CA ARG A 773 22.08 -18.42 -10.44
C ARG A 773 22.66 -19.79 -10.76
N GLU A 774 22.54 -20.24 -12.00
CA GLU A 774 23.13 -21.51 -12.45
C GLU A 774 24.67 -21.48 -12.34
N ALA A 775 25.30 -20.40 -12.78
CA ALA A 775 26.74 -20.15 -12.64
C ALA A 775 27.17 -20.06 -11.15
N ALA A 776 26.35 -19.48 -10.27
CA ALA A 776 26.60 -19.41 -8.83
C ALA A 776 26.51 -20.78 -8.14
N ARG A 777 25.49 -21.58 -8.47
CA ARG A 777 25.36 -22.99 -8.03
C ARG A 777 26.50 -23.86 -8.57
N LEU A 778 26.96 -23.60 -9.80
CA LEU A 778 28.16 -24.26 -10.35
C LEU A 778 29.46 -23.83 -9.65
N GLN A 779 29.48 -22.63 -9.05
CA GLN A 779 30.54 -22.14 -8.16
C GLN A 779 30.35 -22.56 -6.69
N SER A 780 29.33 -23.35 -6.33
CA SER A 780 28.98 -23.73 -4.95
C SER A 780 28.67 -22.58 -3.99
N PHE A 781 28.07 -21.49 -4.49
CA PHE A 781 27.39 -20.53 -3.64
C PHE A 781 26.00 -21.05 -3.24
N PRO A 782 25.61 -21.00 -1.95
CA PRO A 782 24.25 -21.33 -1.51
C PRO A 782 23.16 -20.56 -2.24
N ASP A 783 21.94 -21.08 -2.24
CA ASP A 783 20.81 -20.45 -2.93
C ASP A 783 20.41 -19.12 -2.28
N SER A 784 20.49 -19.03 -0.95
CA SER A 784 20.37 -17.79 -0.19
C SER A 784 21.49 -16.77 -0.43
N TYR A 785 22.56 -17.14 -1.15
CA TYR A 785 23.66 -16.23 -1.51
C TYR A 785 23.34 -15.48 -2.81
N ILE A 786 23.48 -14.16 -2.78
CA ILE A 786 22.81 -13.24 -3.71
C ILE A 786 23.79 -12.21 -4.28
N PHE A 787 23.76 -11.99 -5.59
CA PHE A 787 24.66 -11.07 -6.28
C PHE A 787 23.95 -9.78 -6.69
N PHE A 788 24.63 -8.65 -6.49
CA PHE A 788 24.15 -7.31 -6.82
C PHE A 788 25.05 -6.63 -7.84
N GLY A 789 24.50 -5.63 -8.53
CA GLY A 789 25.22 -4.79 -9.49
C GLY A 789 24.75 -4.96 -10.93
N SER A 790 25.52 -4.41 -11.86
CA SER A 790 25.26 -4.59 -13.29
C SER A 790 25.37 -6.05 -13.71
N GLU A 791 24.71 -6.45 -14.80
CA GLU A 791 24.76 -7.82 -15.33
C GLU A 791 26.20 -8.28 -15.62
N GLY A 792 27.04 -7.38 -16.13
CA GLY A 792 28.48 -7.60 -16.29
C GLY A 792 29.21 -7.74 -14.95
N GLY A 793 28.91 -6.88 -13.97
CA GLY A 793 29.45 -6.98 -12.61
C GLY A 793 29.12 -8.30 -11.92
N ILE A 794 27.89 -8.80 -12.07
CA ILE A 794 27.45 -10.09 -11.50
C ILE A 794 28.20 -11.26 -12.16
N ARG A 795 28.36 -11.23 -13.49
CA ARG A 795 29.21 -12.20 -14.20
C ARG A 795 30.67 -12.17 -13.75
N THR A 796 31.24 -10.98 -13.53
CA THR A 796 32.62 -10.82 -13.05
C THR A 796 32.78 -11.38 -11.64
N GLN A 797 31.87 -11.03 -10.73
CA GLN A 797 31.83 -11.55 -9.36
C GLN A 797 31.80 -13.08 -9.32
N ILE A 798 30.81 -13.69 -10.00
CA ILE A 798 30.64 -15.15 -10.02
C ILE A 798 31.79 -15.82 -10.76
N GLY A 799 32.21 -15.28 -11.91
CA GLY A 799 33.25 -15.88 -12.76
C GLY A 799 34.65 -15.83 -12.15
N ASN A 800 34.98 -14.83 -11.33
CA ASN A 800 36.29 -14.72 -10.67
C ASN A 800 36.36 -15.52 -9.37
N ALA A 801 35.27 -15.59 -8.60
CA ALA A 801 35.23 -16.13 -7.24
C ALA A 801 35.90 -17.51 -7.03
N VAL A 802 36.35 -17.73 -5.79
CA VAL A 802 36.73 -19.04 -5.26
C VAL A 802 35.46 -19.78 -4.81
N PRO A 803 35.29 -21.07 -5.13
CA PRO A 803 34.14 -21.85 -4.68
C PRO A 803 34.07 -21.95 -3.14
N PRO A 804 32.92 -21.65 -2.50
CA PRO A 804 32.78 -21.78 -1.05
C PRO A 804 33.06 -23.20 -0.52
N LEU A 805 32.78 -24.29 -1.26
CA LEU A 805 33.16 -25.65 -0.81
C LEU A 805 34.68 -25.91 -0.82
N LEU A 806 35.41 -25.32 -1.77
CA LEU A 806 36.87 -25.36 -1.81
C LEU A 806 37.46 -24.56 -0.64
N ALA A 807 36.96 -23.35 -0.42
CA ALA A 807 37.38 -22.47 0.68
C ALA A 807 37.00 -23.02 2.07
N TYR A 808 35.84 -23.69 2.19
CA TYR A 808 35.44 -24.45 3.37
C TYR A 808 36.42 -25.59 3.68
N SER A 809 36.78 -26.38 2.67
CA SER A 809 37.65 -27.54 2.87
C SER A 809 39.07 -27.13 3.29
N LEU A 810 39.59 -26.08 2.64
CA LEU A 810 40.82 -25.39 3.03
C LEU A 810 40.75 -24.85 4.46
N GLY A 811 39.68 -24.12 4.78
CA GLY A 811 39.44 -23.52 6.08
C GLY A 811 39.35 -24.54 7.21
N ARG A 812 38.62 -25.64 7.00
CA ARG A 812 38.44 -26.73 7.96
C ARG A 812 39.76 -27.44 8.23
N HIS A 813 40.54 -27.72 7.19
CA HIS A 813 41.88 -28.32 7.30
C HIS A 813 42.82 -27.48 8.16
N ILE A 814 43.03 -26.21 7.77
CA ILE A 814 43.94 -25.28 8.47
C ILE A 814 43.48 -25.01 9.91
N ARG A 815 42.16 -24.85 10.11
CA ARG A 815 41.59 -24.65 11.45
C ARG A 815 41.78 -25.86 12.36
N SER A 816 41.58 -27.07 11.84
CA SER A 816 41.76 -28.31 12.60
C SER A 816 43.22 -28.55 13.03
N ARG A 817 44.18 -28.11 12.21
CA ARG A 817 45.62 -28.29 12.49
C ARG A 817 46.16 -27.28 13.50
N TYR A 818 45.60 -26.05 13.55
CA TYR A 818 46.22 -24.93 14.29
C TYR A 818 45.30 -24.27 15.35
N GLY A 819 44.06 -24.72 15.55
CA GLY A 819 43.17 -24.20 16.61
C GLY A 819 42.68 -22.75 16.41
N LEU A 820 42.64 -22.30 15.15
CA LEU A 820 42.49 -20.88 14.79
C LEU A 820 41.03 -20.40 14.73
N GLY A 821 40.82 -19.09 14.88
CA GLY A 821 39.47 -18.51 14.96
C GLY A 821 39.21 -17.24 14.15
N THR A 822 40.23 -16.44 13.81
CA THR A 822 40.07 -15.12 13.17
C THR A 822 40.72 -15.02 11.79
N CYS A 823 40.04 -14.40 10.83
CA CYS A 823 40.61 -14.18 9.50
C CYS A 823 40.29 -12.82 8.89
N VAL A 824 41.16 -12.37 7.99
CA VAL A 824 40.99 -11.19 7.14
C VAL A 824 41.02 -11.62 5.68
N ASP A 825 40.02 -11.21 4.89
CA ASP A 825 39.85 -11.53 3.47
C ASP A 825 40.17 -10.30 2.60
N ALA A 826 41.34 -10.27 1.97
CA ALA A 826 41.79 -9.17 1.10
C ALA A 826 41.55 -9.51 -0.37
N PHE A 827 41.06 -8.55 -1.17
CA PHE A 827 40.53 -8.81 -2.51
C PHE A 827 39.37 -9.83 -2.47
N ALA A 828 38.49 -9.65 -1.48
CA ALA A 828 37.43 -10.60 -1.14
C ALA A 828 36.43 -10.81 -2.29
N GLY A 829 36.32 -9.85 -3.21
CA GLY A 829 35.32 -9.81 -4.26
C GLY A 829 33.91 -9.93 -3.69
N ALA A 830 33.09 -10.78 -4.31
CA ALA A 830 31.77 -11.12 -3.80
C ALA A 830 31.80 -11.96 -2.49
N GLY A 831 32.98 -12.26 -1.94
CA GLY A 831 33.17 -12.92 -0.65
C GLY A 831 33.08 -14.45 -0.68
N GLY A 832 33.52 -15.09 -1.77
CA GLY A 832 33.48 -16.56 -1.92
C GLY A 832 34.44 -17.30 -0.98
N LEU A 833 35.66 -16.77 -0.80
CA LEU A 833 36.64 -17.27 0.18
C LEU A 833 36.08 -17.23 1.59
N SER A 834 35.73 -16.03 2.06
CA SER A 834 35.14 -15.78 3.38
C SER A 834 33.83 -16.54 3.61
N CYS A 835 32.96 -16.74 2.62
CA CYS A 835 31.76 -17.59 2.76
C CYS A 835 32.13 -19.05 3.09
N GLY A 836 33.13 -19.62 2.42
CA GLY A 836 33.63 -20.96 2.76
C GLY A 836 34.30 -21.02 4.13
N LEU A 837 35.08 -20.00 4.49
CA LEU A 837 35.72 -19.91 5.81
C LEU A 837 34.69 -19.77 6.95
N GLU A 838 33.63 -18.99 6.75
CA GLU A 838 32.48 -18.85 7.66
C GLU A 838 31.77 -20.20 7.86
N LEU A 839 31.53 -20.96 6.77
CA LEU A 839 31.01 -22.34 6.86
C LEU A 839 31.95 -23.29 7.61
N ALA A 840 33.28 -23.08 7.54
CA ALA A 840 34.27 -23.81 8.32
C ALA A 840 34.43 -23.29 9.77
N GLY A 841 33.62 -22.31 10.17
CA GLY A 841 33.57 -21.74 11.52
C GLY A 841 34.68 -20.74 11.84
N TRP A 842 35.26 -20.08 10.85
CA TRP A 842 36.13 -18.92 11.05
C TRP A 842 35.31 -17.64 11.26
N LYS A 843 35.84 -16.71 12.07
CA LYS A 843 35.32 -15.35 12.21
C LYS A 843 36.06 -14.41 11.25
N VAL A 844 35.39 -13.98 10.19
CA VAL A 844 35.94 -13.00 9.23
C VAL A 844 35.84 -11.60 9.85
N ILE A 845 36.92 -11.16 10.50
CA ILE A 845 36.92 -9.93 11.31
C ILE A 845 37.01 -8.65 10.45
N ALA A 846 37.65 -8.72 9.29
CA ALA A 846 37.72 -7.63 8.33
C ALA A 846 37.84 -8.16 6.90
N ALA A 847 37.47 -7.33 5.92
CA ALA A 847 37.66 -7.62 4.51
C ALA A 847 37.81 -6.33 3.69
N ASN A 848 38.41 -6.43 2.51
CA ASN A 848 38.52 -5.32 1.56
C ASN A 848 38.36 -5.80 0.12
N ASP A 849 37.70 -4.96 -0.68
CA ASP A 849 37.68 -5.04 -2.13
C ASP A 849 37.53 -3.62 -2.73
N ASN A 850 37.87 -3.46 -4.01
CA ASN A 850 37.74 -2.18 -4.72
C ASN A 850 36.58 -2.14 -5.74
N ASP A 851 36.00 -3.29 -6.11
CA ASP A 851 34.80 -3.32 -6.94
C ASP A 851 33.56 -3.00 -6.10
N LYS A 852 32.81 -1.99 -6.54
CA LYS A 852 31.63 -1.47 -5.85
C LYS A 852 30.46 -2.46 -5.85
N HIS A 853 30.29 -3.27 -6.90
CA HIS A 853 29.23 -4.27 -6.99
C HIS A 853 29.53 -5.45 -6.07
N ALA A 854 30.76 -5.96 -6.11
CA ALA A 854 31.31 -6.96 -5.20
C ALA A 854 31.17 -6.52 -3.73
N SER A 855 31.53 -5.27 -3.43
CA SER A 855 31.40 -4.68 -2.10
C SER A 855 29.95 -4.57 -1.60
N ILE A 856 28.98 -4.31 -2.49
CA ILE A 856 27.55 -4.35 -2.15
C ILE A 856 27.11 -5.79 -1.87
N THR A 857 27.44 -6.73 -2.76
CA THR A 857 27.18 -8.17 -2.60
C THR A 857 27.72 -8.70 -1.28
N TYR A 858 28.97 -8.42 -0.94
CA TYR A 858 29.61 -8.86 0.30
C TYR A 858 28.76 -8.45 1.52
N ARG A 859 28.43 -7.16 1.62
CA ARG A 859 27.68 -6.58 2.75
C ARG A 859 26.21 -6.97 2.80
N ALA A 860 25.63 -7.43 1.69
CA ALA A 860 24.23 -7.83 1.62
C ALA A 860 23.99 -9.28 2.07
N ASN A 861 25.03 -10.12 2.03
CA ASN A 861 24.94 -11.55 2.40
C ASN A 861 25.46 -11.86 3.81
N ARG A 862 26.13 -10.92 4.50
CA ARG A 862 26.61 -11.14 5.88
C ARG A 862 26.67 -9.86 6.73
N PRO A 863 26.63 -9.97 8.07
CA PRO A 863 26.71 -8.81 8.96
C PRO A 863 28.03 -8.05 8.82
N THR A 864 27.95 -6.73 8.69
CA THR A 864 29.10 -5.81 8.72
C THR A 864 28.82 -4.63 9.65
N GLU A 865 29.77 -3.72 9.85
CA GLU A 865 29.57 -2.51 10.69
C GLU A 865 28.28 -1.74 10.36
N LYS A 866 27.94 -1.67 9.06
CA LYS A 866 26.77 -0.95 8.55
C LYS A 866 25.44 -1.69 8.79
N THR A 867 25.47 -2.92 9.29
CA THR A 867 24.28 -3.73 9.63
C THR A 867 23.75 -3.36 11.03
N PRO A 868 22.48 -2.96 11.18
CA PRO A 868 21.88 -2.64 12.49
C PRO A 868 21.57 -3.92 13.30
N SER A 869 22.57 -4.33 14.07
CA SER A 869 22.62 -5.46 15.02
C SER A 869 23.72 -5.18 16.06
N SER A 870 23.65 -5.82 17.25
CA SER A 870 24.71 -5.83 18.28
C SER A 870 25.71 -6.99 18.13
N ASP A 871 25.56 -7.86 17.13
CA ASP A 871 26.35 -9.08 16.95
C ASP A 871 27.86 -8.83 16.76
N ASP A 872 28.68 -9.44 17.62
CA ASP A 872 30.14 -9.44 17.56
C ASP A 872 30.71 -10.08 16.29
N LYS A 873 29.93 -10.86 15.54
CA LYS A 873 30.37 -11.53 14.29
C LYS A 873 30.58 -10.58 13.10
N LYS A 874 30.17 -9.31 13.19
CA LYS A 874 30.31 -8.32 12.11
C LYS A 874 31.74 -8.23 11.54
N THR A 875 31.86 -8.33 10.22
CA THR A 875 33.09 -7.99 9.49
C THR A 875 33.27 -6.47 9.36
N PHE A 876 34.48 -5.98 9.61
CA PHE A 876 34.91 -4.63 9.22
C PHE A 876 35.24 -4.60 7.72
N PHE A 877 34.29 -4.18 6.88
CA PHE A 877 34.47 -4.13 5.43
C PHE A 877 34.86 -2.74 4.92
N VAL A 878 35.99 -2.63 4.22
CA VAL A 878 36.46 -1.39 3.56
C VAL A 878 36.32 -1.50 2.05
N GLU A 879 35.63 -0.53 1.44
CA GLU A 879 35.45 -0.42 -0.02
C GLU A 879 36.47 0.59 -0.58
N GLY A 880 37.36 0.13 -1.47
CA GLY A 880 38.33 0.98 -2.17
C GLY A 880 39.62 0.25 -2.53
N ASP A 881 40.42 0.88 -3.41
CA ASP A 881 41.76 0.40 -3.77
C ASP A 881 42.71 0.47 -2.57
N ILE A 882 43.24 -0.68 -2.18
CA ILE A 882 44.18 -0.85 -1.06
C ILE A 882 45.52 -0.11 -1.24
N ASN A 883 45.89 0.28 -2.46
CA ASN A 883 47.04 1.16 -2.69
C ASN A 883 46.77 2.60 -2.26
N ASN A 884 45.50 3.01 -2.10
CA ASN A 884 45.16 4.33 -1.59
C ASN A 884 45.48 4.41 -0.09
N LYS A 885 46.37 5.34 0.29
CA LYS A 885 46.81 5.54 1.68
C LYS A 885 45.66 5.60 2.70
N LYS A 886 44.55 6.26 2.37
CA LYS A 886 43.39 6.37 3.28
C LYS A 886 42.71 5.01 3.48
N ILE A 887 42.51 4.25 2.41
CA ILE A 887 41.89 2.90 2.44
C ILE A 887 42.78 1.93 3.22
N TRP A 888 44.10 2.01 3.00
CA TRP A 888 45.12 1.26 3.75
C TRP A 888 45.08 1.56 5.25
N GLU A 889 45.07 2.84 5.63
CA GLU A 889 45.01 3.28 7.03
C GLU A 889 43.66 2.90 7.69
N GLU A 890 42.55 3.05 6.98
CA GLU A 890 41.21 2.65 7.43
C GLU A 890 41.16 1.13 7.72
N LEU A 891 41.60 0.31 6.76
CA LEU A 891 41.64 -1.16 6.87
C LEU A 891 42.51 -1.63 8.05
N LEU A 892 43.73 -1.12 8.17
CA LEU A 892 44.63 -1.46 9.29
C LEU A 892 44.05 -1.03 10.65
N SER A 893 43.41 0.15 10.71
CA SER A 893 42.81 0.64 11.96
C SER A 893 41.64 -0.24 12.42
N GLY A 894 40.78 -0.68 11.50
CA GLY A 894 39.65 -1.56 11.80
C GLY A 894 40.08 -2.98 12.16
N ILE A 895 41.07 -3.54 11.47
CA ILE A 895 41.68 -4.84 11.83
C ILE A 895 42.25 -4.77 13.25
N LYS A 896 43.06 -3.74 13.57
CA LYS A 896 43.61 -3.56 14.91
C LYS A 896 42.51 -3.42 15.97
N LYS A 897 41.44 -2.66 15.69
CA LYS A 897 40.28 -2.51 16.58
C LYS A 897 39.54 -3.84 16.83
N LYS A 898 39.43 -4.71 15.82
CA LYS A 898 38.78 -6.03 15.94
C LYS A 898 39.62 -7.07 16.66
N LEU A 899 40.95 -7.01 16.53
CA LEU A 899 41.89 -7.91 17.21
C LEU A 899 42.17 -7.49 18.66
N GLY A 900 42.18 -6.19 18.94
CA GLY A 900 42.68 -5.65 20.21
C GLY A 900 44.16 -6.00 20.38
N ASN A 901 44.47 -6.80 21.41
CA ASN A 901 45.82 -7.26 21.72
C ASN A 901 46.12 -8.68 21.16
N LYS A 902 45.25 -9.26 20.34
CA LYS A 902 45.42 -10.62 19.77
C LYS A 902 46.19 -10.58 18.44
N GLU A 903 47.01 -11.59 18.17
CA GLU A 903 47.55 -11.83 16.83
C GLU A 903 46.42 -12.21 15.86
N LEU A 904 46.55 -11.85 14.58
CA LEU A 904 45.69 -12.37 13.52
C LEU A 904 46.01 -13.85 13.26
N ASP A 905 45.00 -14.72 13.20
CA ASP A 905 45.26 -16.12 12.91
C ASP A 905 45.51 -16.40 11.42
N LEU A 906 44.69 -15.83 10.54
CA LEU A 906 44.76 -16.02 9.08
C LEU A 906 44.61 -14.71 8.29
N LEU A 907 45.52 -14.47 7.35
CA LEU A 907 45.31 -13.54 6.23
C LEU A 907 45.13 -14.37 4.95
N VAL A 908 44.01 -14.16 4.24
CA VAL A 908 43.70 -14.81 2.96
C VAL A 908 43.42 -13.77 1.88
N GLY A 909 43.63 -14.10 0.62
CA GLY A 909 43.29 -13.22 -0.49
C GLY A 909 43.69 -13.74 -1.86
N GLY A 910 43.00 -13.24 -2.89
CA GLY A 910 43.22 -13.59 -4.30
C GLY A 910 43.69 -12.39 -5.14
N PRO A 911 44.91 -11.85 -4.94
CA PRO A 911 45.39 -10.70 -5.69
C PRO A 911 45.52 -11.00 -7.20
N PRO A 912 45.15 -10.06 -8.09
CA PRO A 912 45.14 -10.30 -9.52
C PRO A 912 46.55 -10.49 -10.11
N CYS A 913 46.73 -11.58 -10.87
CA CYS A 913 48.02 -12.10 -11.35
C CYS A 913 48.86 -11.16 -12.27
N GLN A 914 48.35 -10.00 -12.69
CA GLN A 914 48.99 -9.19 -13.74
C GLN A 914 50.23 -8.40 -13.27
N GLY A 915 50.28 -7.97 -12.00
CA GLY A 915 51.32 -7.08 -11.48
C GLY A 915 52.69 -7.74 -11.25
N PHE A 916 52.72 -9.06 -11.05
CA PHE A 916 53.95 -9.85 -10.87
C PHE A 916 54.97 -9.74 -12.01
N SER A 917 54.56 -9.25 -13.17
CA SER A 917 55.40 -9.05 -14.37
C SER A 917 56.58 -8.07 -14.18
N HIS A 918 56.53 -7.21 -13.15
CA HIS A 918 57.49 -6.11 -12.95
C HIS A 918 58.31 -6.22 -11.63
N ALA A 919 58.19 -7.31 -10.88
CA ALA A 919 58.69 -7.45 -9.51
C ALA A 919 60.21 -7.71 -9.39
N GLY A 920 61.04 -6.84 -9.96
CA GLY A 920 62.48 -6.83 -9.69
C GLY A 920 62.77 -6.31 -8.28
N PHE A 921 63.09 -7.18 -7.32
CA PHE A 921 63.44 -6.83 -5.92
C PHE A 921 64.77 -6.05 -5.82
N ARG A 922 64.79 -4.76 -6.20
CA ARG A 922 65.93 -3.84 -6.00
C ARG A 922 65.49 -2.39 -5.74
N ARG A 923 66.08 -1.79 -4.70
CA ARG A 923 66.03 -0.38 -4.24
C ARG A 923 64.73 0.06 -3.54
N GLU A 924 64.90 0.83 -2.48
CA GLU A 924 63.88 1.15 -1.46
C GLU A 924 62.87 2.24 -1.86
N ASN A 925 62.90 2.74 -3.10
CA ASN A 925 62.19 3.96 -3.52
C ASN A 925 61.40 3.87 -4.84
N ASP A 926 61.22 2.68 -5.45
CA ASP A 926 60.43 2.54 -6.69
C ASP A 926 58.96 2.15 -6.39
N ILE A 927 58.05 3.13 -6.46
CA ILE A 927 56.64 2.99 -6.05
C ILE A 927 55.79 2.50 -7.23
N ARG A 928 55.99 1.25 -7.65
CA ARG A 928 55.11 0.59 -8.64
C ARG A 928 54.00 -0.18 -7.93
N ASN A 929 52.75 0.21 -8.20
CA ASN A 929 51.55 -0.27 -7.51
C ASN A 929 51.13 -1.67 -7.99
N ASP A 930 51.90 -2.69 -7.60
CA ASP A 930 51.52 -4.10 -7.76
C ASP A 930 50.63 -4.57 -6.59
N LEU A 931 49.49 -5.17 -6.95
CA LEU A 931 48.47 -5.67 -6.02
C LEU A 931 48.91 -6.95 -5.28
N ALA A 932 49.95 -7.66 -5.73
CA ALA A 932 50.57 -8.71 -4.93
C ALA A 932 51.57 -8.16 -3.92
N SER A 933 52.37 -7.16 -4.31
CA SER A 933 53.32 -6.45 -3.43
C SER A 933 52.62 -5.74 -2.27
N ILE A 934 51.44 -5.15 -2.47
CA ILE A 934 50.64 -4.57 -1.37
C ILE A 934 50.03 -5.65 -0.46
N TYR A 935 49.78 -6.86 -0.97
CA TYR A 935 49.31 -8.00 -0.17
C TYR A 935 50.43 -8.57 0.74
N LEU A 936 51.66 -8.67 0.24
CA LEU A 936 52.83 -8.98 1.06
C LEU A 936 53.08 -7.91 2.13
N LYS A 937 52.86 -6.62 1.82
CA LYS A 937 52.91 -5.54 2.82
C LYS A 937 51.86 -5.71 3.94
N LEU A 938 50.68 -6.28 3.66
CA LEU A 938 49.73 -6.65 4.74
C LEU A 938 50.28 -7.79 5.61
N ALA A 939 50.90 -8.81 5.01
CA ALA A 939 51.51 -9.92 5.76
C ALA A 939 52.62 -9.44 6.71
N ILE A 940 53.46 -8.49 6.27
CA ILE A 940 54.46 -7.83 7.12
C ILE A 940 53.77 -7.00 8.21
N LYS A 941 52.76 -6.19 7.87
CA LYS A 941 52.19 -5.20 8.80
C LYS A 941 51.26 -5.80 9.86
N LEU A 942 50.64 -6.94 9.55
CA LEU A 942 49.70 -7.65 10.44
C LEU A 942 50.32 -8.88 11.13
N SER A 943 51.43 -9.40 10.60
CA SER A 943 52.12 -10.61 11.09
C SER A 943 51.16 -11.75 11.48
N PRO A 944 50.26 -12.20 10.59
CA PRO A 944 49.37 -13.32 10.88
C PRO A 944 50.14 -14.61 11.25
N LYS A 945 49.46 -15.58 11.84
CA LYS A 945 50.03 -16.92 12.07
C LYS A 945 50.10 -17.70 10.76
N THR A 946 49.05 -17.63 9.94
CA THR A 946 48.93 -18.25 8.61
C THR A 946 48.65 -17.21 7.54
N PHE A 947 49.29 -17.35 6.38
CA PHE A 947 49.06 -16.55 5.18
C PHE A 947 48.69 -17.47 4.01
N ILE A 948 47.71 -17.08 3.19
CA ILE A 948 47.26 -17.84 2.03
C ILE A 948 47.05 -16.91 0.84
N LEU A 949 47.90 -17.02 -0.18
CA LEU A 949 47.68 -16.41 -1.49
C LEU A 949 46.97 -17.41 -2.40
N GLU A 950 45.80 -17.05 -2.91
CA GLU A 950 45.04 -17.80 -3.90
C GLU A 950 45.30 -17.26 -5.32
N ASN A 951 45.40 -18.17 -6.31
CA ASN A 951 45.53 -17.78 -7.72
C ASN A 951 45.19 -18.89 -8.74
N VAL A 952 45.28 -18.54 -10.03
CA VAL A 952 45.06 -19.45 -11.16
C VAL A 952 46.29 -20.32 -11.47
N GLU A 953 46.06 -21.50 -12.06
CA GLU A 953 47.09 -22.49 -12.44
C GLU A 953 48.26 -21.90 -13.26
N GLY A 954 47.98 -20.93 -14.13
CA GLY A 954 49.00 -20.27 -14.97
C GLY A 954 50.11 -19.56 -14.19
N LEU A 955 49.90 -19.22 -12.90
CA LEU A 955 50.91 -18.61 -12.03
C LEU A 955 52.17 -19.50 -11.92
N LEU A 956 52.01 -20.83 -11.88
CA LEU A 956 53.12 -21.79 -11.77
C LEU A 956 54.09 -21.73 -12.96
N THR A 957 53.55 -21.45 -14.15
CA THR A 957 54.30 -21.35 -15.41
C THR A 957 54.71 -19.92 -15.76
N TYR A 958 54.14 -18.92 -15.08
CA TYR A 958 54.35 -17.50 -15.43
C TYR A 958 55.80 -17.09 -15.20
N ASN A 959 56.41 -16.45 -16.22
CA ASN A 959 57.83 -16.12 -16.25
C ASN A 959 58.74 -17.30 -15.84
N SER A 960 58.51 -18.48 -16.43
CA SER A 960 59.21 -19.74 -16.10
C SER A 960 59.16 -20.09 -14.61
N GLY A 961 58.03 -19.79 -13.96
CA GLY A 961 57.78 -20.00 -12.54
C GLY A 961 58.56 -19.07 -11.61
N GLN A 962 59.24 -18.04 -12.13
CA GLN A 962 60.07 -17.15 -11.32
C GLN A 962 59.24 -16.40 -10.28
N VAL A 963 58.06 -15.93 -10.68
CA VAL A 963 57.10 -15.25 -9.79
C VAL A 963 56.78 -16.07 -8.54
N VAL A 964 56.57 -17.38 -8.68
CA VAL A 964 56.28 -18.26 -7.54
C VAL A 964 57.49 -18.40 -6.62
N ARG A 965 58.70 -18.49 -7.19
CA ARG A 965 59.96 -18.50 -6.42
C ARG A 965 60.15 -17.18 -5.66
N ASP A 966 59.81 -16.05 -6.27
CA ASP A 966 59.92 -14.72 -5.66
C ASP A 966 58.91 -14.52 -4.52
N ILE A 967 57.66 -15.00 -4.67
CA ILE A 967 56.65 -14.98 -3.59
C ILE A 967 57.10 -15.85 -2.41
N ILE A 968 57.52 -17.09 -2.69
CA ILE A 968 58.00 -18.03 -1.66
C ILE A 968 59.17 -17.41 -0.92
N LYS A 969 60.17 -16.90 -1.65
CA LYS A 969 61.32 -16.22 -1.05
C LYS A 969 60.90 -15.03 -0.19
N ALA A 970 60.06 -14.14 -0.71
CA ALA A 970 59.63 -12.95 0.02
C ALA A 970 58.87 -13.28 1.33
N LEU A 971 58.16 -14.41 1.37
CA LEU A 971 57.51 -14.92 2.59
C LEU A 971 58.52 -15.55 3.56
N THR A 972 59.52 -16.28 3.05
CA THR A 972 60.62 -16.83 3.87
C THR A 972 61.52 -15.73 4.45
N ASP A 973 61.88 -14.72 3.66
CA ASP A 973 62.69 -13.56 4.07
C ASP A 973 62.01 -12.74 5.20
N ILE A 974 60.68 -12.81 5.33
CA ILE A 974 59.90 -12.20 6.45
C ILE A 974 59.48 -13.20 7.53
N GLY A 975 60.06 -14.40 7.55
CA GLY A 975 59.94 -15.35 8.66
C GLY A 975 58.76 -16.33 8.61
N TYR A 976 58.27 -16.71 7.44
CA TYR A 976 57.29 -17.79 7.29
C TYR A 976 57.93 -19.05 6.70
N HIS A 977 57.55 -20.21 7.22
CA HIS A 977 57.71 -21.48 6.54
C HIS A 977 56.71 -21.56 5.38
N VAL A 978 57.17 -21.94 4.19
CA VAL A 978 56.36 -22.05 2.98
C VAL A 978 56.73 -23.35 2.27
N GLU A 979 55.73 -24.16 1.96
CA GLU A 979 55.90 -25.43 1.24
C GLU A 979 55.59 -25.27 -0.25
N ALA A 980 55.79 -26.34 -1.02
CA ALA A 980 55.44 -26.38 -2.45
C ALA A 980 53.95 -25.98 -2.67
N PRO A 981 53.63 -25.09 -3.63
CA PRO A 981 52.27 -24.59 -3.83
C PRO A 981 51.24 -25.69 -4.12
N TRP A 982 50.08 -25.61 -3.48
CA TRP A 982 49.03 -26.62 -3.60
C TRP A 982 48.20 -26.38 -4.86
N VAL A 983 48.15 -27.36 -5.76
CA VAL A 983 47.21 -27.37 -6.90
C VAL A 983 45.94 -28.13 -6.50
N LEU A 984 44.88 -27.40 -6.23
CA LEU A 984 43.58 -27.94 -5.83
C LEU A 984 42.58 -27.93 -7.01
N ASN A 985 41.80 -29.00 -7.15
CA ASN A 985 40.72 -29.12 -8.14
C ASN A 985 39.38 -29.11 -7.40
N ALA A 986 38.52 -28.11 -7.63
CA ALA A 986 37.32 -27.87 -6.83
C ALA A 986 36.31 -29.05 -6.81
N GLU A 987 36.27 -29.87 -7.86
CA GLU A 987 35.45 -31.08 -7.95
C GLU A 987 35.81 -32.14 -6.90
N GLN A 988 37.07 -32.20 -6.47
CA GLN A 988 37.53 -33.08 -5.39
C GLN A 988 36.93 -32.66 -4.04
N PHE A 989 36.51 -31.40 -3.91
CA PHE A 989 35.88 -30.82 -2.72
C PHE A 989 34.35 -30.70 -2.83
N GLY A 990 33.74 -31.25 -3.89
CA GLY A 990 32.29 -31.30 -4.07
C GLY A 990 31.68 -30.14 -4.85
N THR A 991 32.49 -29.21 -5.38
CA THR A 991 32.00 -28.22 -6.33
C THR A 991 31.71 -28.89 -7.69
N PRO A 992 30.56 -28.66 -8.34
CA PRO A 992 30.18 -29.31 -9.62
C PRO A 992 30.87 -28.69 -10.86
N GLN A 993 32.16 -28.34 -10.72
CA GLN A 993 32.94 -27.57 -11.68
C GLN A 993 34.41 -27.95 -11.59
N MET A 994 35.03 -28.27 -12.73
CA MET A 994 36.47 -28.49 -12.84
C MET A 994 37.22 -27.16 -12.77
N ARG A 995 37.40 -26.62 -11.55
CA ARG A 995 38.07 -25.34 -11.30
C ARG A 995 39.38 -25.58 -10.57
N ARG A 996 40.48 -25.41 -11.30
CA ARG A 996 41.84 -25.48 -10.74
C ARG A 996 42.23 -24.19 -10.04
N ARG A 997 42.93 -24.32 -8.91
CA ARG A 997 43.51 -23.22 -8.12
C ARG A 997 44.85 -23.58 -7.53
N VAL A 998 45.71 -22.57 -7.45
CA VAL A 998 47.02 -22.59 -6.80
C VAL A 998 46.87 -21.87 -5.48
N LEU A 999 47.28 -22.51 -4.39
CA LEU A 999 47.41 -21.87 -3.08
C LEU A 999 48.87 -21.88 -2.65
N ILE A 1000 49.41 -20.71 -2.32
CA ILE A 1000 50.67 -20.60 -1.58
C ILE A 1000 50.29 -20.42 -0.11
N VAL A 1001 50.50 -21.47 0.69
CA VAL A 1001 50.18 -21.51 2.12
C VAL A 1001 51.47 -21.38 2.92
N ALA A 1002 51.48 -20.43 3.85
CA ALA A 1002 52.65 -20.08 4.65
C ALA A 1002 52.28 -19.95 6.13
N ASN A 1003 53.16 -20.38 7.05
CA ASN A 1003 52.93 -20.30 8.50
C ASN A 1003 54.18 -19.79 9.24
N ARG A 1004 53.98 -18.90 10.22
CA ARG A 1004 55.03 -18.16 10.95
C ARG A 1004 55.58 -18.90 12.19
N LYS A 1005 54.95 -19.98 12.65
CA LYS A 1005 55.29 -20.65 13.93
C LYS A 1005 55.34 -22.18 13.85
N GLU A 1006 54.77 -22.78 12.80
CA GLU A 1006 54.70 -24.23 12.63
C GLU A 1006 54.95 -24.61 11.17
N ILE A 1007 55.34 -25.87 10.95
CA ILE A 1007 55.42 -26.47 9.61
C ILE A 1007 54.01 -26.40 8.97
N VAL A 1008 53.96 -25.95 7.70
CA VAL A 1008 52.75 -25.88 6.88
C VAL A 1008 52.11 -27.27 6.77
N PRO A 1009 50.78 -27.42 6.74
CA PRO A 1009 50.19 -28.75 6.70
C PRO A 1009 50.51 -29.42 5.35
N ASN A 1010 50.55 -30.76 5.30
CA ASN A 1010 50.39 -31.44 4.02
C ASN A 1010 49.07 -31.00 3.36
N MET A 1011 49.01 -31.00 2.02
CA MET A 1011 47.79 -30.71 1.26
C MET A 1011 46.58 -31.48 1.85
N PRO A 1012 45.40 -30.86 2.01
CA PRO A 1012 44.23 -31.49 2.62
C PRO A 1012 43.94 -32.86 2.01
N ASN A 1013 43.95 -33.89 2.87
CA ASN A 1013 43.80 -35.27 2.41
C ASN A 1013 42.41 -35.44 1.79
N LEU A 1014 42.38 -35.68 0.48
CA LEU A 1014 41.17 -35.48 -0.33
C LEU A 1014 40.06 -36.46 0.07
N PHE A 1015 38.81 -35.99 0.09
CA PHE A 1015 37.69 -36.87 -0.27
C PHE A 1015 38.06 -37.53 -1.61
N ARG A 1016 38.02 -38.87 -1.67
CA ARG A 1016 38.63 -39.70 -2.74
C ARG A 1016 38.61 -39.01 -4.10
N LYS A 1017 39.75 -39.01 -4.81
CA LYS A 1017 39.86 -38.58 -6.21
C LYS A 1017 38.61 -39.04 -6.98
N CYS A 1018 38.01 -38.12 -7.72
CA CYS A 1018 36.81 -38.38 -8.50
C CYS A 1018 37.15 -38.43 -10.00
N ALA A 1019 36.29 -39.07 -10.79
CA ALA A 1019 36.43 -39.09 -12.24
C ALA A 1019 36.27 -37.67 -12.82
N GLY A 1020 37.30 -37.16 -13.50
CA GLY A 1020 37.31 -35.84 -14.12
C GLY A 1020 37.15 -35.91 -15.64
N ARG A 1021 36.69 -34.83 -16.30
CA ARG A 1021 36.38 -34.82 -17.75
C ARG A 1021 37.64 -34.72 -18.65
N ARG A 1022 38.68 -35.52 -18.39
CA ARG A 1022 39.86 -35.69 -19.27
C ARG A 1022 40.24 -37.18 -19.39
N SER A 1023 40.50 -37.59 -20.64
CA SER A 1023 40.83 -38.95 -21.10
C SER A 1023 39.89 -40.06 -20.61
N GLY A 1024 38.95 -40.47 -21.48
CA GLY A 1024 38.21 -41.73 -21.30
C GLY A 1024 39.07 -42.97 -21.61
N LYS A 1025 38.51 -44.16 -21.36
CA LYS A 1025 39.16 -45.48 -21.57
C LYS A 1025 40.44 -45.73 -20.77
N VAL A 1026 40.63 -45.08 -19.62
CA VAL A 1026 41.58 -45.53 -18.59
C VAL A 1026 40.81 -46.34 -17.55
N VAL A 1027 41.06 -47.66 -17.49
CA VAL A 1027 40.40 -48.59 -16.55
C VAL A 1027 40.66 -48.19 -15.08
N GLU A 1028 41.79 -47.53 -14.83
CA GLU A 1028 42.23 -46.98 -13.54
C GLU A 1028 41.34 -45.86 -12.97
N GLN A 1029 40.24 -45.45 -13.64
CA GLN A 1029 39.29 -44.49 -13.08
C GLN A 1029 38.00 -45.12 -12.53
N LEU A 1030 37.76 -46.43 -12.74
CA LEU A 1030 36.53 -47.11 -12.29
C LEU A 1030 36.39 -47.23 -10.76
N HIS A 1031 37.49 -47.09 -10.01
CA HIS A 1031 37.50 -47.14 -8.54
C HIS A 1031 37.43 -45.76 -7.87
N LEU A 1032 37.23 -44.70 -8.66
CA LEU A 1032 37.13 -43.31 -8.19
C LEU A 1032 35.68 -42.95 -7.83
N ALA A 1033 35.51 -42.05 -6.86
CA ALA A 1033 34.17 -41.63 -6.45
C ALA A 1033 33.50 -40.77 -7.56
N PRO A 1034 32.16 -40.82 -7.72
CA PRO A 1034 31.48 -39.91 -8.63
C PRO A 1034 31.68 -38.45 -8.16
N PRO A 1035 32.04 -37.51 -9.05
CA PRO A 1035 32.03 -36.09 -8.73
C PRO A 1035 30.59 -35.58 -8.66
N VAL A 1036 30.38 -34.39 -8.10
CA VAL A 1036 29.08 -33.70 -8.28
C VAL A 1036 29.01 -33.18 -9.71
N THR A 1037 27.89 -33.42 -10.36
CA THR A 1037 27.66 -33.11 -11.76
C THR A 1037 26.93 -31.77 -11.96
N ALA A 1038 27.00 -31.22 -13.18
CA ALA A 1038 26.16 -30.10 -13.57
C ALA A 1038 24.66 -30.46 -13.60
N GLY A 1039 24.32 -31.75 -13.73
CA GLY A 1039 22.94 -32.22 -13.59
C GLY A 1039 22.40 -31.99 -12.17
N GLU A 1040 23.11 -32.49 -11.16
CA GLU A 1040 22.75 -32.35 -9.74
C GLU A 1040 22.72 -30.89 -9.26
N ALA A 1041 23.48 -30.01 -9.93
CA ALA A 1041 23.51 -28.58 -9.64
C ALA A 1041 22.35 -27.78 -10.24
N LEU A 1042 21.75 -28.23 -11.34
CA LEU A 1042 20.82 -27.43 -12.14
C LEU A 1042 19.40 -28.02 -12.27
N ILE A 1043 19.19 -29.32 -12.03
CA ILE A 1043 17.91 -29.99 -12.34
C ILE A 1043 16.70 -29.42 -11.61
N ASP A 1044 16.86 -29.00 -10.35
CA ASP A 1044 15.78 -28.52 -9.48
C ASP A 1044 15.53 -27.01 -9.55
N LEU A 1045 16.25 -26.28 -10.40
CA LEU A 1045 15.86 -24.94 -10.81
C LEU A 1045 14.69 -25.00 -11.80
N PRO A 1046 13.83 -23.98 -11.87
CA PRO A 1046 12.86 -23.80 -12.94
C PRO A 1046 13.51 -23.85 -14.34
N PRO A 1047 12.80 -24.33 -15.37
CA PRO A 1047 13.23 -24.18 -16.75
C PRO A 1047 12.99 -22.74 -17.23
N LEU A 1048 14.01 -22.11 -17.85
CA LEU A 1048 13.84 -20.80 -18.53
C LEU A 1048 13.47 -20.97 -20.01
N LYS A 1049 13.68 -22.17 -20.57
CA LYS A 1049 13.13 -22.64 -21.86
C LYS A 1049 12.76 -24.12 -21.75
N LYS A 1050 12.00 -24.65 -22.73
CA LYS A 1050 11.63 -26.08 -22.80
C LYS A 1050 12.86 -27.00 -22.76
N ARG A 1051 12.90 -27.90 -21.78
CA ARG A 1051 13.98 -28.88 -21.60
C ARG A 1051 13.92 -30.03 -22.62
N ARG A 1052 15.09 -30.50 -23.07
CA ARG A 1052 15.31 -31.71 -23.88
C ARG A 1052 16.27 -32.64 -23.12
N PHE A 1053 15.78 -33.82 -22.74
CA PHE A 1053 16.56 -34.85 -22.05
C PHE A 1053 17.03 -35.95 -23.02
N LEU A 1054 18.13 -36.62 -22.70
CA LEU A 1054 18.53 -37.87 -23.37
C LEU A 1054 17.76 -39.05 -22.75
N LYS A 1055 17.49 -40.11 -23.54
CA LYS A 1055 16.99 -41.38 -23.01
C LYS A 1055 17.98 -41.95 -22.00
N GLY A 1056 17.50 -42.38 -20.83
CA GLY A 1056 18.27 -43.07 -19.80
C GLY A 1056 18.74 -42.21 -18.61
N ILE A 1057 18.61 -40.88 -18.67
CA ILE A 1057 18.95 -40.00 -17.53
C ILE A 1057 17.73 -39.84 -16.61
N ASN A 1058 17.37 -40.91 -15.90
CA ASN A 1058 16.13 -40.96 -15.11
C ASN A 1058 16.30 -40.56 -13.63
N GLU A 1059 17.50 -40.72 -13.04
CA GLU A 1059 17.75 -40.38 -11.64
C GLU A 1059 18.96 -39.45 -11.49
N ILE A 1060 18.72 -38.26 -10.94
CA ILE A 1060 19.75 -37.27 -10.60
C ILE A 1060 19.71 -37.05 -9.08
N ASN A 1061 20.86 -37.23 -8.44
CA ASN A 1061 20.99 -37.17 -6.98
C ASN A 1061 20.77 -35.74 -6.45
N LYS A 1062 19.76 -35.56 -5.59
CA LYS A 1062 19.38 -34.23 -5.08
C LYS A 1062 20.18 -33.78 -3.84
N LEU A 1063 21.17 -34.54 -3.36
CA LEU A 1063 21.96 -34.18 -2.18
C LEU A 1063 22.63 -32.81 -2.31
N TYR A 1064 23.20 -32.49 -3.47
CA TYR A 1064 23.88 -31.20 -3.68
C TYR A 1064 22.90 -30.02 -3.68
N SER A 1065 21.75 -30.13 -4.36
CA SER A 1065 20.74 -29.06 -4.33
C SER A 1065 20.10 -28.88 -2.95
N ARG A 1066 19.96 -29.97 -2.17
CA ARG A 1066 19.55 -29.90 -0.76
C ARG A 1066 20.57 -29.15 0.10
N TRP A 1067 21.86 -29.31 -0.15
CA TRP A 1067 22.90 -28.53 0.52
C TRP A 1067 22.88 -27.05 0.12
N LEU A 1068 22.75 -26.75 -1.17
CA LEU A 1068 22.61 -25.37 -1.68
C LEU A 1068 21.42 -24.62 -1.04
N LYS A 1069 20.30 -25.33 -0.83
CA LYS A 1069 19.09 -24.84 -0.13
C LYS A 1069 19.21 -24.81 1.40
N GLY A 1070 20.35 -25.16 1.98
CA GLY A 1070 20.55 -25.22 3.44
C GLY A 1070 19.83 -26.38 4.16
N LEU A 1071 19.24 -27.33 3.43
CA LEU A 1071 18.44 -28.44 3.97
C LEU A 1071 19.28 -29.59 4.55
N ILE A 1072 20.61 -29.53 4.42
CA ILE A 1072 21.60 -30.39 5.07
C ILE A 1072 22.89 -29.59 5.33
N SER A 1073 23.64 -29.93 6.39
CA SER A 1073 24.94 -29.30 6.66
C SER A 1073 26.01 -29.69 5.65
N THR A 1074 27.05 -28.87 5.53
CA THR A 1074 28.20 -29.10 4.66
C THR A 1074 28.94 -30.39 5.01
N GLU A 1075 29.06 -30.70 6.31
CA GLU A 1075 29.58 -31.96 6.84
C GLU A 1075 28.77 -33.13 6.31
N ARG A 1076 27.45 -33.12 6.53
CA ARG A 1076 26.53 -34.19 6.13
C ARG A 1076 26.53 -34.41 4.62
N PHE A 1077 26.60 -33.33 3.83
CA PHE A 1077 26.72 -33.40 2.38
C PHE A 1077 28.02 -34.10 1.95
N LEU A 1078 29.17 -33.64 2.44
CA LEU A 1078 30.48 -34.19 2.06
C LEU A 1078 30.70 -35.62 2.55
N GLU A 1079 30.18 -35.98 3.73
CA GLU A 1079 30.19 -37.34 4.27
C GLU A 1079 29.21 -38.28 3.53
N SER A 1080 28.06 -37.77 3.09
CA SER A 1080 27.15 -38.57 2.24
C SER A 1080 27.78 -38.89 0.88
N ARG A 1081 28.62 -37.97 0.36
CA ARG A 1081 29.41 -38.19 -0.87
C ARG A 1081 30.54 -39.21 -0.69
N SER A 1082 31.10 -39.41 0.51
CA SER A 1082 32.14 -40.43 0.74
C SER A 1082 31.58 -41.84 1.00
N LYS A 1083 30.27 -41.95 1.29
CA LYS A 1083 29.55 -43.20 1.52
C LYS A 1083 29.04 -43.89 0.25
N THR A 1084 29.26 -43.35 -0.95
CA THR A 1084 28.97 -44.02 -2.22
C THR A 1084 30.01 -45.10 -2.54
N LYS A 1085 29.88 -46.22 -1.84
CA LYS A 1085 30.27 -47.58 -2.27
C LYS A 1085 28.97 -48.39 -2.41
N GLU A 1086 28.81 -49.32 -3.34
CA GLU A 1086 29.72 -49.81 -4.40
C GLU A 1086 29.00 -49.79 -5.77
N SER A 1087 29.66 -50.27 -6.82
CA SER A 1087 28.96 -50.69 -8.06
C SER A 1087 28.02 -51.87 -7.74
N PRO A 1088 26.89 -52.04 -8.46
CA PRO A 1088 26.36 -53.38 -8.69
C PRO A 1088 27.36 -54.25 -9.45
#